data_AF-A0AAD4QQR9-F1
#
_entry.id   AF-A0AAD4QQR9-F1
#
_cell.length_a   1.000
_cell.length_b   1.000
_cell.length_c   1.000
_cell.angle_alpha   90.00
_cell.angle_beta   90.00
_cell.angle_gamma   90.00
#
_symmetry.space_group_name_H-M   'P 1'
#
loop_
_entity.id
_entity.type
_entity.pdbx_description
1 polymer ?
#
loop_
_entity_poly.entity_id
_entity_poly.type
_entity_poly.pdbx_seq_one_letter_code
_entity_poly.pdbx_strand_id
1 'polypeptide(L)'
;MSSFYSRIGSRSALILKSSSRATQLAHSDRYSLIHTFFTRPNPFSFPSSSPCPRPVLSSLSISSLTRHFHPSCRSHSSTRTTPQEHRQQPTPVAQPTHDNLPHDRPSNNLQDNNYPRFFRRLAQSLPHVSRPSRDDFLNAANGFVQRMRVRVRWFFIRNFHKFNADDISAFVTWFLVGQGLWILIGTTTFFSVVFAVANSFRLQAYVARAISDYLTSETGVTIIFESAIVPKWKDSRISFKSVYITRRPKIDANKGGESGRVAHAAALGYDVSNHPANHTIDDEEDSGSRYRHSDEDIKWSMFDLSVDSIDVTLSLWRWLDGKGLVKDAVVKGVRGVLDRRSVSWSPDLDPASFRHIAQPGDFELESLTLEDVLITVYQPGGFRPYTFSIFRADVGMLRKQWLFYDFLKSEGIVGQFDNCLFSLHRPQSIGRTNEQDAKDGGWSTMSRFRIDGVNIDHLQAMTTEEGPISWISSGKLDAVLDIKFPRDPDADALNVFIDALATTAVAAVTERIPGQRELAKPPLSVPQKHGEVEGQEQDKIVIDIDLRFRDLKAAVPIWTNELSYSSNALIRPIVAFMNANRTLIPVRCRVVKGLEHFDGSWTMWETGLMDDIAIKVYDAFAYHVTQANFNHRVKTVSLWSLQMTASAVLAALRNVVDPVSVQVRDLYQDAALALVLSPGIGEAVSAPISS
;
A
#
# COMPACT_ATOMS: atom_id res chain seq x y z
N MET A 1 23.60 -67.95 -53.24
CA MET A 1 23.28 -67.99 -54.68
C MET A 1 22.02 -68.82 -54.86
N SER A 2 21.12 -68.46 -55.81
CA SER A 2 19.92 -69.22 -56.26
C SER A 2 18.87 -69.63 -55.20
N SER A 3 17.57 -69.74 -55.51
CA SER A 3 16.75 -69.04 -56.53
C SER A 3 15.26 -69.15 -56.16
N PHE A 4 14.42 -68.43 -56.90
CA PHE A 4 12.95 -68.47 -56.90
C PHE A 4 12.37 -69.88 -57.04
N TYR A 5 11.13 -70.08 -56.57
CA TYR A 5 10.01 -70.28 -57.51
C TYR A 5 8.69 -69.72 -56.95
N SER A 6 7.56 -69.87 -57.68
CA SER A 6 6.48 -68.88 -57.63
C SER A 6 5.04 -69.42 -57.78
N ARG A 7 4.14 -68.90 -56.92
CA ARG A 7 2.68 -68.70 -57.14
C ARG A 7 1.78 -69.94 -57.28
N ILE A 8 0.48 -69.62 -57.45
CA ILE A 8 -0.70 -70.48 -57.65
C ILE A 8 -1.23 -71.07 -56.31
N GLY A 9 -2.50 -70.93 -55.92
CA GLY A 9 -3.59 -70.09 -56.44
C GLY A 9 -4.81 -70.88 -56.91
N SER A 10 -5.90 -70.87 -56.13
CA SER A 10 -7.21 -71.38 -56.56
C SER A 10 -8.36 -70.57 -55.96
N ARG A 11 -9.51 -70.56 -56.65
CA ARG A 11 -10.76 -69.95 -56.19
C ARG A 11 -11.75 -71.05 -55.80
N SER A 12 -12.69 -70.74 -54.92
CA SER A 12 -13.95 -71.49 -54.80
C SER A 12 -15.09 -70.51 -54.60
N ALA A 13 -16.20 -70.76 -55.29
CA ALA A 13 -17.32 -69.82 -55.37
C ALA A 13 -18.34 -70.06 -54.26
N LEU A 14 -18.92 -68.98 -53.73
CA LEU A 14 -20.09 -69.03 -52.86
C LEU A 14 -21.28 -68.39 -53.56
N ILE A 15 -22.19 -69.23 -54.04
CA ILE A 15 -23.54 -68.85 -54.46
C ILE A 15 -24.48 -69.15 -53.30
N LEU A 16 -25.17 -68.16 -52.75
CA LEU A 16 -26.34 -68.41 -51.89
C LEU A 16 -27.35 -67.24 -51.91
N LYS A 17 -28.43 -67.49 -52.68
CA LYS A 17 -29.85 -67.14 -52.47
C LYS A 17 -30.21 -65.85 -51.71
N SER A 18 -31.05 -65.04 -52.34
CA SER A 18 -31.83 -63.98 -51.70
C SER A 18 -32.78 -64.52 -50.62
N SER A 19 -33.11 -63.68 -49.63
CA SER A 19 -34.19 -63.98 -48.68
C SER A 19 -35.09 -62.75 -48.43
N SER A 20 -36.40 -62.98 -48.47
CA SER A 20 -37.46 -61.98 -48.33
C SER A 20 -37.79 -61.73 -46.85
N ARG A 21 -36.87 -61.09 -46.09
CA ARG A 21 -37.05 -60.88 -44.64
C ARG A 21 -36.64 -59.49 -44.10
N ALA A 22 -36.54 -58.49 -44.98
CA ALA A 22 -36.01 -57.16 -44.63
C ALA A 22 -36.94 -56.27 -43.78
N THR A 23 -38.24 -56.55 -43.70
CA THR A 23 -39.25 -55.62 -43.14
C THR A 23 -39.41 -55.64 -41.62
N GLN A 24 -39.02 -56.71 -40.92
CA GLN A 24 -39.18 -56.81 -39.46
C GLN A 24 -37.95 -56.34 -38.65
N LEU A 25 -36.75 -56.35 -39.24
CA LEU A 25 -35.50 -56.00 -38.54
C LEU A 25 -35.43 -54.52 -38.12
N ALA A 26 -35.90 -53.61 -38.96
CA ALA A 26 -35.77 -52.16 -38.71
C ALA A 26 -36.47 -51.67 -37.43
N HIS A 27 -37.49 -52.39 -36.95
CA HIS A 27 -38.20 -52.02 -35.71
C HIS A 27 -37.54 -52.59 -34.44
N SER A 28 -36.72 -53.65 -34.55
CA SER A 28 -35.94 -54.17 -33.41
C SER A 28 -34.73 -53.29 -33.08
N ASP A 29 -34.09 -52.68 -34.07
CA ASP A 29 -32.92 -51.82 -33.84
C ASP A 29 -33.24 -50.53 -33.07
N ARG A 30 -34.45 -49.96 -33.25
CA ARG A 30 -34.88 -48.80 -32.45
C ARG A 30 -34.94 -49.14 -30.96
N TYR A 31 -35.43 -50.33 -30.61
CA TYR A 31 -35.46 -50.82 -29.23
C TYR A 31 -34.06 -51.19 -28.72
N SER A 32 -33.21 -51.83 -29.53
CA SER A 32 -31.86 -52.23 -29.11
C SER A 32 -30.95 -51.02 -28.82
N LEU A 33 -31.04 -49.96 -29.63
CA LEU A 33 -30.30 -48.71 -29.44
C LEU A 33 -30.75 -47.96 -28.16
N ILE A 34 -32.05 -47.93 -27.87
CA ILE A 34 -32.58 -47.30 -26.65
C ILE A 34 -32.27 -48.15 -25.41
N HIS A 35 -32.37 -49.48 -25.49
CA HIS A 35 -32.05 -50.38 -24.38
C HIS A 35 -30.55 -50.34 -24.01
N THR A 36 -29.65 -50.34 -25.01
CA THR A 36 -28.20 -50.26 -24.79
C THR A 36 -27.71 -48.87 -24.32
N PHE A 37 -28.56 -47.84 -24.40
CA PHE A 37 -28.32 -46.53 -23.79
C PHE A 37 -28.52 -46.55 -22.27
N PHE A 38 -29.51 -47.29 -21.76
CA PHE A 38 -29.82 -47.36 -20.32
C PHE A 38 -29.08 -48.48 -19.58
N THR A 39 -28.66 -49.55 -20.26
CA THR A 39 -28.07 -50.75 -19.62
C THR A 39 -26.55 -50.77 -19.53
N ARG A 40 -25.84 -49.74 -20.03
CA ARG A 40 -24.37 -49.66 -19.92
C ARG A 40 -23.93 -49.00 -18.59
N PRO A 41 -23.01 -49.61 -17.82
CA PRO A 41 -22.41 -48.96 -16.66
C PRO A 41 -21.52 -47.76 -17.07
N ASN A 42 -21.29 -46.85 -16.12
CA ASN A 42 -20.40 -45.70 -16.32
C ASN A 42 -18.93 -46.15 -16.44
N PRO A 43 -18.10 -45.46 -17.26
CA PRO A 43 -16.63 -45.61 -17.21
C PRO A 43 -15.99 -44.87 -16.03
N PHE A 44 -16.74 -44.00 -15.33
CA PHE A 44 -16.31 -43.33 -14.10
C PHE A 44 -16.66 -44.16 -12.86
N SER A 45 -15.95 -45.28 -12.70
CA SER A 45 -15.91 -46.07 -11.48
C SER A 45 -14.45 -46.40 -11.17
N PHE A 46 -13.85 -45.67 -10.25
CA PHE A 46 -12.50 -45.98 -9.76
C PHE A 46 -12.52 -47.36 -9.06
N PRO A 47 -11.67 -48.32 -9.44
CA PRO A 47 -11.63 -49.62 -8.78
C PRO A 47 -10.93 -49.50 -7.43
N SER A 48 -11.67 -49.77 -6.35
CA SER A 48 -11.09 -49.99 -5.02
C SER A 48 -10.35 -51.33 -4.99
N SER A 49 -9.02 -51.31 -4.89
CA SER A 49 -8.20 -52.53 -4.82
C SER A 49 -7.62 -52.77 -3.42
N SER A 50 -8.11 -53.81 -2.76
CA SER A 50 -7.43 -54.50 -1.65
C SER A 50 -6.60 -55.69 -2.20
N PRO A 51 -5.62 -56.22 -1.45
CA PRO A 51 -4.35 -56.63 -2.07
C PRO A 51 -4.22 -58.11 -2.46
N CYS A 52 -3.32 -58.37 -3.40
CA CYS A 52 -2.71 -59.68 -3.68
C CYS A 52 -1.19 -59.52 -3.95
N PRO A 53 -0.37 -60.58 -3.87
CA PRO A 53 1.04 -60.46 -3.43
C PRO A 53 2.09 -60.21 -4.53
N ARG A 54 3.29 -59.78 -4.10
CA ARG A 54 4.54 -59.67 -4.90
C ARG A 54 5.16 -61.06 -5.14
N PRO A 55 5.89 -61.27 -6.26
CA PRO A 55 7.36 -61.14 -6.25
C PRO A 55 7.89 -60.17 -7.34
N VAL A 56 8.85 -59.28 -7.06
CA VAL A 56 10.33 -59.43 -7.17
C VAL A 56 10.87 -59.54 -8.61
N LEU A 57 11.63 -58.51 -9.02
CA LEU A 57 12.79 -58.43 -9.95
C LEU A 57 13.11 -56.91 -10.11
N SER A 58 14.18 -56.37 -9.51
CA SER A 58 15.57 -56.26 -10.01
C SER A 58 15.85 -55.14 -11.04
N SER A 59 16.36 -54.01 -10.53
CA SER A 59 17.50 -53.20 -11.05
C SER A 59 17.53 -52.63 -12.49
N LEU A 60 17.79 -51.31 -12.56
CA LEU A 60 18.53 -50.56 -13.62
C LEU A 60 17.83 -50.38 -14.99
N SER A 61 18.03 -49.28 -15.74
CA SER A 61 18.63 -47.97 -15.43
C SER A 61 18.10 -46.89 -16.39
N ILE A 62 18.04 -45.62 -15.96
CA ILE A 62 17.69 -44.49 -16.83
C ILE A 62 18.95 -43.92 -17.50
N SER A 63 18.89 -43.67 -18.81
CA SER A 63 19.88 -42.86 -19.54
C SER A 63 19.17 -41.88 -20.47
N SER A 64 19.43 -40.59 -20.28
CA SER A 64 18.88 -39.48 -21.08
C SER A 64 19.48 -39.39 -22.48
N LEU A 65 18.75 -38.80 -23.43
CA LEU A 65 19.38 -38.07 -24.54
C LEU A 65 18.48 -36.94 -25.06
N THR A 66 19.06 -35.74 -25.13
CA THR A 66 18.46 -34.52 -25.70
C THR A 66 18.44 -34.59 -27.24
N ARG A 67 17.62 -33.74 -27.88
CA ARG A 67 17.62 -33.54 -29.34
C ARG A 67 17.67 -32.06 -29.69
N HIS A 68 18.78 -31.63 -30.28
CA HIS A 68 18.97 -30.27 -30.80
C HIS A 68 18.17 -30.02 -32.09
N PHE A 69 17.86 -28.74 -32.34
CA PHE A 69 17.43 -28.23 -33.64
C PHE A 69 18.65 -27.86 -34.51
N HIS A 70 18.52 -28.02 -35.84
CA HIS A 70 19.26 -27.23 -36.83
C HIS A 70 18.43 -27.10 -38.13
N PRO A 71 18.47 -25.95 -38.84
CA PRO A 71 17.70 -25.72 -40.07
C PRO A 71 18.53 -25.84 -41.37
N SER A 72 17.87 -26.00 -42.51
CA SER A 72 18.48 -25.83 -43.84
C SER A 72 17.47 -25.44 -44.94
N CYS A 73 17.79 -24.41 -45.72
CA CYS A 73 17.10 -24.04 -46.98
C CYS A 73 17.45 -25.05 -48.11
N ARG A 74 16.87 -25.08 -49.32
CA ARG A 74 16.72 -23.97 -50.30
C ARG A 74 16.04 -24.45 -51.60
N SER A 75 15.28 -23.56 -52.29
CA SER A 75 14.92 -23.59 -53.75
C SER A 75 14.14 -24.82 -54.30
N HIS A 76 13.42 -24.82 -55.44
CA HIS A 76 13.18 -23.95 -56.63
C HIS A 76 11.69 -24.15 -57.07
N SER A 77 11.01 -23.42 -57.97
CA SER A 77 11.21 -22.16 -58.74
C SER A 77 9.81 -21.59 -59.14
N SER A 78 9.66 -20.82 -60.24
CA SER A 78 8.36 -20.19 -60.63
C SER A 78 8.25 -19.81 -62.12
N THR A 79 7.07 -19.99 -62.76
CA THR A 79 6.76 -19.52 -64.14
C THR A 79 5.31 -19.05 -64.37
N ARG A 80 5.07 -17.78 -63.97
CA ARG A 80 4.23 -16.73 -64.63
C ARG A 80 3.39 -17.08 -65.89
N THR A 81 2.08 -16.80 -65.84
CA THR A 81 1.31 -16.07 -66.89
C THR A 81 -0.04 -15.50 -66.39
N THR A 82 -0.55 -14.48 -67.11
CA THR A 82 -1.74 -13.62 -66.88
C THR A 82 -2.12 -12.93 -68.21
N PRO A 83 -3.21 -12.15 -68.35
CA PRO A 83 -4.59 -12.22 -67.82
C PRO A 83 -5.65 -12.13 -68.95
N GLN A 84 -6.96 -12.08 -68.65
CA GLN A 84 -7.88 -11.07 -69.24
C GLN A 84 -9.25 -10.95 -68.53
N GLU A 85 -10.11 -10.05 -69.01
CA GLU A 85 -11.15 -9.34 -68.25
C GLU A 85 -12.36 -9.01 -69.14
N HIS A 86 -13.61 -9.27 -68.70
CA HIS A 86 -14.71 -8.32 -68.96
C HIS A 86 -15.94 -8.43 -68.03
N ARG A 87 -16.88 -7.49 -68.23
CA ARG A 87 -17.86 -6.95 -67.27
C ARG A 87 -19.24 -6.77 -67.92
N GLN A 88 -20.33 -7.16 -67.25
CA GLN A 88 -21.66 -6.54 -67.41
C GLN A 88 -22.73 -6.95 -66.37
N GLN A 89 -23.81 -6.18 -66.34
CA GLN A 89 -25.01 -6.14 -65.47
C GLN A 89 -26.20 -5.79 -66.40
N PRO A 90 -27.50 -5.71 -66.00
CA PRO A 90 -28.17 -6.04 -64.72
C PRO A 90 -29.48 -6.88 -64.92
N THR A 91 -30.41 -6.83 -63.96
CA THR A 91 -31.74 -7.48 -63.92
C THR A 91 -32.79 -6.87 -64.88
N PRO A 92 -33.90 -7.59 -65.16
CA PRO A 92 -35.22 -7.03 -64.83
C PRO A 92 -36.22 -8.04 -64.21
N VAL A 93 -37.41 -7.56 -63.80
CA VAL A 93 -38.46 -8.30 -63.06
C VAL A 93 -39.69 -8.59 -63.94
N ALA A 94 -40.32 -9.75 -63.76
CA ALA A 94 -41.69 -10.04 -64.23
C ALA A 94 -42.41 -11.06 -63.31
N GLN A 95 -43.74 -10.94 -63.21
CA GLN A 95 -44.72 -11.76 -62.49
C GLN A 95 -46.09 -11.62 -63.22
N PRO A 96 -47.17 -12.39 -62.93
CA PRO A 96 -47.42 -13.32 -61.80
C PRO A 96 -47.72 -14.77 -62.34
N THR A 97 -48.63 -15.66 -61.88
CA THR A 97 -49.73 -15.66 -60.88
C THR A 97 -50.12 -17.12 -60.51
N HIS A 98 -50.45 -17.39 -59.24
CA HIS A 98 -51.19 -18.57 -58.71
C HIS A 98 -50.62 -20.00 -58.97
N ASP A 99 -50.77 -21.02 -58.09
CA ASP A 99 -51.43 -21.07 -56.77
C ASP A 99 -50.92 -22.21 -55.85
N ASN A 100 -51.16 -22.05 -54.54
CA ASN A 100 -51.18 -23.08 -53.47
C ASN A 100 -49.89 -23.79 -52.96
N LEU A 101 -49.99 -24.21 -51.69
CA LEU A 101 -48.96 -24.63 -50.72
C LEU A 101 -49.08 -26.15 -50.38
N PRO A 102 -48.32 -26.74 -49.42
CA PRO A 102 -46.85 -26.78 -49.31
C PRO A 102 -46.30 -28.20 -48.95
N HIS A 103 -44.97 -28.42 -49.02
CA HIS A 103 -44.20 -28.91 -47.86
C HIS A 103 -42.68 -28.99 -48.07
N ASP A 104 -41.90 -28.48 -47.12
CA ASP A 104 -40.47 -28.69 -47.02
C ASP A 104 -40.06 -30.11 -46.62
N ARG A 105 -38.93 -30.57 -47.18
CA ARG A 105 -37.90 -31.30 -46.42
C ARG A 105 -36.51 -30.85 -46.86
N PRO A 106 -35.62 -30.42 -45.95
CA PRO A 106 -34.24 -30.11 -46.32
C PRO A 106 -33.48 -31.39 -46.71
N SER A 107 -32.90 -31.40 -47.90
CA SER A 107 -32.07 -32.49 -48.39
C SER A 107 -30.67 -32.41 -47.76
N ASN A 108 -30.41 -33.24 -46.76
CA ASN A 108 -29.08 -33.45 -46.18
C ASN A 108 -28.16 -34.16 -47.20
N ASN A 109 -27.68 -33.41 -48.18
CA ASN A 109 -26.71 -33.84 -49.18
C ASN A 109 -25.32 -34.05 -48.54
N LEU A 110 -25.08 -35.24 -48.00
CA LEU A 110 -23.78 -35.67 -47.50
C LEU A 110 -23.28 -36.90 -48.28
N GLN A 111 -22.23 -36.68 -49.08
CA GLN A 111 -21.31 -37.67 -49.67
C GLN A 111 -21.82 -38.87 -50.52
N ASP A 112 -23.12 -39.02 -50.80
CA ASP A 112 -23.72 -40.17 -51.55
C ASP A 112 -23.29 -40.32 -53.04
N ASN A 113 -22.31 -39.54 -53.52
CA ASN A 113 -21.80 -39.59 -54.89
C ASN A 113 -20.55 -40.47 -55.07
N ASN A 114 -19.84 -40.86 -54.00
CA ASN A 114 -18.55 -41.55 -54.10
C ASN A 114 -18.61 -43.08 -53.99
N TYR A 115 -19.82 -43.67 -54.01
CA TYR A 115 -20.05 -45.12 -53.93
C TYR A 115 -20.58 -45.70 -55.26
N PRO A 116 -20.24 -46.97 -55.60
CA PRO A 116 -20.75 -47.62 -56.80
C PRO A 116 -22.29 -47.66 -56.84
N ARG A 117 -22.87 -47.55 -58.05
CA ARG A 117 -24.33 -47.50 -58.29
C ARG A 117 -25.13 -48.61 -57.60
N PHE A 118 -24.54 -49.80 -57.39
CA PHE A 118 -25.14 -50.89 -56.62
C PHE A 118 -25.33 -50.54 -55.14
N PHE A 119 -24.27 -50.10 -54.46
CA PHE A 119 -24.33 -49.72 -53.04
C PHE A 119 -25.22 -48.51 -52.83
N ARG A 120 -25.25 -47.55 -53.76
CA ARG A 120 -26.19 -46.42 -53.71
C ARG A 120 -27.65 -46.86 -53.80
N ARG A 121 -27.99 -47.79 -54.71
CA ARG A 121 -29.33 -48.39 -54.77
C ARG A 121 -29.68 -49.16 -53.50
N LEU A 122 -28.71 -49.86 -52.90
CA LEU A 122 -28.90 -50.63 -51.67
C LEU A 122 -29.06 -49.74 -50.43
N ALA A 123 -28.33 -48.63 -50.36
CA ALA A 123 -28.51 -47.59 -49.33
C ALA A 123 -29.89 -46.91 -49.45
N GLN A 124 -30.38 -46.71 -50.68
CA GLN A 124 -31.71 -46.14 -50.95
C GLN A 124 -32.86 -47.15 -50.76
N SER A 125 -32.61 -48.46 -50.84
CA SER A 125 -33.62 -49.50 -50.60
C SER A 125 -33.65 -50.02 -49.15
N LEU A 126 -32.68 -49.66 -48.32
CA LEU A 126 -32.77 -49.83 -46.87
C LEU A 126 -33.85 -48.90 -46.31
N PRO A 127 -34.73 -49.38 -45.41
CA PRO A 127 -35.68 -48.51 -44.73
C PRO A 127 -34.91 -47.46 -43.94
N HIS A 128 -35.23 -46.19 -44.16
CA HIS A 128 -34.51 -45.07 -43.56
C HIS A 128 -34.77 -45.06 -42.05
N VAL A 129 -33.84 -45.67 -41.30
CA VAL A 129 -33.88 -45.81 -39.83
C VAL A 129 -34.00 -44.41 -39.25
N SER A 130 -35.22 -44.07 -38.82
CA SER A 130 -35.53 -42.73 -38.34
C SER A 130 -34.77 -42.49 -37.05
N ARG A 131 -33.78 -41.58 -37.12
CA ARG A 131 -32.88 -41.22 -36.03
C ARG A 131 -33.69 -40.99 -34.75
N PRO A 132 -33.52 -41.83 -33.70
CA PRO A 132 -34.50 -41.88 -32.61
C PRO A 132 -34.68 -40.53 -31.93
N SER A 133 -35.94 -40.18 -31.66
CA SER A 133 -36.32 -38.84 -31.22
C SER A 133 -35.96 -38.61 -29.75
N ARG A 134 -35.89 -37.33 -29.33
CA ARG A 134 -35.77 -36.96 -27.91
C ARG A 134 -36.79 -37.71 -27.05
N ASP A 135 -38.02 -37.78 -27.56
CA ASP A 135 -39.18 -38.23 -26.81
C ASP A 135 -39.27 -39.76 -26.76
N ASP A 136 -38.69 -40.46 -27.73
CA ASP A 136 -38.45 -41.92 -27.66
C ASP A 136 -37.66 -42.29 -26.40
N PHE A 137 -36.56 -41.58 -26.13
CA PHE A 137 -35.72 -41.80 -24.95
C PHE A 137 -36.37 -41.29 -23.64
N LEU A 138 -37.31 -40.35 -23.70
CA LEU A 138 -38.07 -39.93 -22.52
C LEU A 138 -39.18 -40.92 -22.16
N ASN A 139 -39.82 -41.51 -23.16
CA ASN A 139 -40.84 -42.54 -22.99
C ASN A 139 -40.23 -43.86 -22.47
N ALA A 140 -39.03 -44.22 -22.93
CA ALA A 140 -38.29 -45.39 -22.45
C ALA A 140 -37.49 -45.17 -21.14
N ALA A 141 -37.48 -43.95 -20.59
CA ALA A 141 -36.81 -43.65 -19.32
C ALA A 141 -37.76 -43.86 -18.14
N ASN A 142 -37.44 -44.81 -17.28
CA ASN A 142 -38.28 -45.28 -16.18
C ASN A 142 -38.12 -44.47 -14.87
N GLY A 143 -37.27 -43.44 -14.84
CA GLY A 143 -37.06 -42.61 -13.64
C GLY A 143 -36.66 -41.16 -13.94
N PHE A 144 -36.86 -40.28 -12.95
CA PHE A 144 -36.57 -38.84 -13.06
C PHE A 144 -35.12 -38.56 -13.49
N VAL A 145 -34.15 -39.19 -12.84
CA VAL A 145 -32.72 -39.03 -13.17
C VAL A 145 -32.41 -39.48 -14.59
N GLN A 146 -33.04 -40.57 -15.08
CA GLN A 146 -32.89 -41.01 -16.48
C GLN A 146 -33.48 -40.00 -17.46
N ARG A 147 -34.69 -39.48 -17.20
CA ARG A 147 -35.34 -38.44 -18.01
C ARG A 147 -34.54 -37.14 -18.03
N MET A 148 -33.97 -36.73 -16.89
CA MET A 148 -33.08 -35.58 -16.79
C MET A 148 -31.77 -35.81 -17.55
N ARG A 149 -31.14 -36.99 -17.42
CA ARG A 149 -29.93 -37.37 -18.17
C ARG A 149 -30.16 -37.35 -19.69
N VAL A 150 -31.33 -37.79 -20.15
CA VAL A 150 -31.75 -37.69 -21.57
C VAL A 150 -31.91 -36.23 -21.99
N ARG A 151 -32.60 -35.38 -21.20
CA ARG A 151 -32.77 -33.94 -21.51
C ARG A 151 -31.43 -33.21 -21.58
N VAL A 152 -30.58 -33.38 -20.58
CA VAL A 152 -29.25 -32.77 -20.49
C VAL A 152 -28.36 -33.23 -21.66
N ARG A 153 -28.31 -34.55 -21.94
CA ARG A 153 -27.49 -35.08 -23.03
C ARG A 153 -27.99 -34.64 -24.41
N TRP A 154 -29.30 -34.56 -24.62
CA TRP A 154 -29.89 -34.07 -25.87
C TRP A 154 -29.71 -32.56 -26.08
N PHE A 155 -29.62 -31.79 -24.99
CA PHE A 155 -29.31 -30.36 -25.02
C PHE A 155 -27.85 -30.11 -25.42
N PHE A 156 -26.89 -30.82 -24.81
CA PHE A 156 -25.47 -30.69 -25.16
C PHE A 156 -25.08 -31.37 -26.48
N ILE A 157 -25.70 -32.51 -26.81
CA ILE A 157 -25.48 -33.20 -28.09
C ILE A 157 -26.83 -33.61 -28.68
N ARG A 158 -27.20 -33.00 -29.81
CA ARG A 158 -28.40 -33.33 -30.61
C ARG A 158 -28.29 -34.70 -31.32
N ASN A 159 -27.43 -35.59 -30.84
CA ASN A 159 -27.07 -36.89 -31.41
C ASN A 159 -26.56 -37.83 -30.31
N PHE A 160 -26.81 -39.13 -30.40
CA PHE A 160 -26.47 -40.10 -29.34
C PHE A 160 -25.13 -40.83 -29.54
N HIS A 161 -24.08 -40.12 -30.00
CA HIS A 161 -22.74 -40.69 -30.04
C HIS A 161 -22.10 -40.77 -28.63
N LYS A 162 -20.97 -41.49 -28.54
CA LYS A 162 -20.03 -41.36 -27.42
C LYS A 162 -19.34 -40.00 -27.54
N PHE A 163 -19.04 -39.35 -26.42
CA PHE A 163 -18.07 -38.26 -26.42
C PHE A 163 -16.74 -38.78 -26.95
N ASN A 164 -16.21 -38.16 -27.99
CA ASN A 164 -14.85 -38.38 -28.47
C ASN A 164 -13.85 -37.57 -27.60
N ALA A 165 -12.57 -37.91 -27.65
CA ALA A 165 -11.53 -37.12 -26.98
C ALA A 165 -11.56 -35.66 -27.46
N ASP A 166 -11.79 -35.46 -28.76
CA ASP A 166 -11.91 -34.16 -29.41
C ASP A 166 -13.16 -33.37 -28.97
N ASP A 167 -14.28 -34.05 -28.69
CA ASP A 167 -15.48 -33.38 -28.15
C ASP A 167 -15.19 -32.86 -26.74
N ILE A 168 -14.59 -33.70 -25.88
CA ILE A 168 -14.28 -33.36 -24.49
C ILE A 168 -13.21 -32.27 -24.44
N SER A 169 -12.16 -32.36 -25.27
CA SER A 169 -11.11 -31.34 -25.34
C SER A 169 -11.64 -30.03 -25.93
N ALA A 170 -12.59 -30.06 -26.88
CA ALA A 170 -13.26 -28.85 -27.35
C ALA A 170 -14.12 -28.19 -26.25
N PHE A 171 -14.91 -28.96 -25.50
CA PHE A 171 -15.68 -28.43 -24.36
C PHE A 171 -14.76 -27.89 -23.24
N VAL A 172 -13.69 -28.62 -22.89
CA VAL A 172 -12.70 -28.19 -21.89
C VAL A 172 -11.93 -26.96 -22.37
N THR A 173 -11.54 -26.88 -23.64
CA THR A 173 -10.85 -25.71 -24.20
C THR A 173 -11.78 -24.51 -24.24
N TRP A 174 -13.03 -24.67 -24.71
CA TRP A 174 -14.02 -23.59 -24.69
C TRP A 174 -14.31 -23.09 -23.28
N PHE A 175 -14.40 -24.00 -22.30
CA PHE A 175 -14.60 -23.64 -20.90
C PHE A 175 -13.36 -22.94 -20.31
N LEU A 176 -12.15 -23.49 -20.47
CA LEU A 176 -10.92 -22.89 -19.94
C LEU A 176 -10.59 -21.55 -20.60
N VAL A 177 -10.78 -21.41 -21.92
CA VAL A 177 -10.58 -20.13 -22.63
C VAL A 177 -11.68 -19.14 -22.28
N GLY A 178 -12.95 -19.57 -22.23
CA GLY A 178 -14.08 -18.68 -21.91
C GLY A 178 -14.06 -18.19 -20.45
N GLN A 179 -13.88 -19.10 -19.49
CA GLN A 179 -13.73 -18.73 -18.08
C GLN A 179 -12.41 -18.00 -17.83
N GLY A 180 -11.29 -18.44 -18.43
CA GLY A 180 -9.99 -17.76 -18.30
C GLY A 180 -10.02 -16.33 -18.81
N LEU A 181 -10.65 -16.08 -19.97
CA LEU A 181 -10.84 -14.73 -20.51
C LEU A 181 -11.73 -13.88 -19.61
N TRP A 182 -12.81 -14.44 -19.06
CA TRP A 182 -13.68 -13.73 -18.12
C TRP A 182 -12.98 -13.42 -16.78
N ILE A 183 -12.17 -14.34 -16.25
CA ILE A 183 -11.33 -14.12 -15.07
C ILE A 183 -10.31 -13.01 -15.36
N LEU A 184 -9.60 -13.05 -16.48
CA LEU A 184 -8.57 -12.06 -16.82
C LEU A 184 -9.15 -10.65 -17.05
N ILE A 185 -10.29 -10.53 -17.74
CA ILE A 185 -10.95 -9.23 -18.00
C ILE A 185 -11.73 -8.73 -16.78
N GLY A 186 -12.33 -9.64 -16.01
CA GLY A 186 -13.38 -9.33 -15.05
C GLY A 186 -13.28 -10.09 -13.74
N THR A 187 -12.08 -10.36 -13.22
CA THR A 187 -11.82 -10.99 -11.90
C THR A 187 -12.85 -10.66 -10.82
N THR A 188 -13.11 -9.38 -10.54
CA THR A 188 -14.10 -8.96 -9.54
C THR A 188 -15.50 -9.49 -9.85
N THR A 189 -15.94 -9.39 -11.11
CA THR A 189 -17.23 -9.93 -11.58
C THR A 189 -17.28 -11.46 -11.51
N PHE A 190 -16.17 -12.15 -11.78
CA PHE A 190 -16.07 -13.60 -11.64
C PHE A 190 -16.17 -14.03 -10.17
N PHE A 191 -15.32 -13.49 -9.29
CA PHE A 191 -15.33 -13.81 -7.87
C PHE A 191 -16.64 -13.39 -7.18
N SER A 192 -17.26 -12.27 -7.58
CA SER A 192 -18.60 -11.91 -7.09
C SER A 192 -19.71 -12.85 -7.57
N VAL A 193 -19.61 -13.46 -8.77
CA VAL A 193 -20.52 -14.57 -9.15
C VAL A 193 -20.26 -15.78 -8.28
N VAL A 194 -19.00 -16.18 -8.09
CA VAL A 194 -18.64 -17.34 -7.23
C VAL A 194 -19.15 -17.14 -5.80
N PHE A 195 -18.98 -15.96 -5.21
CA PHE A 195 -19.49 -15.64 -3.87
C PHE A 195 -21.02 -15.54 -3.83
N ALA A 196 -21.69 -15.02 -4.87
CA ALA A 196 -23.16 -15.03 -4.96
C ALA A 196 -23.72 -16.47 -5.02
N VAL A 197 -23.07 -17.36 -5.77
CA VAL A 197 -23.43 -18.79 -5.87
C VAL A 197 -23.16 -19.51 -4.54
N ALA A 198 -22.01 -19.25 -3.90
CA ALA A 198 -21.70 -19.81 -2.58
C ALA A 198 -22.70 -19.36 -1.51
N ASN A 199 -23.09 -18.08 -1.50
CA ASN A 199 -24.12 -17.55 -0.61
C ASN A 199 -25.50 -18.21 -0.86
N SER A 200 -25.89 -18.39 -2.13
CA SER A 200 -27.12 -19.10 -2.51
C SER A 200 -27.18 -20.53 -1.94
N PHE A 201 -26.04 -21.24 -1.91
CA PHE A 201 -25.90 -22.56 -1.29
C PHE A 201 -25.60 -22.53 0.22
N ARG A 202 -25.63 -21.36 0.88
CA ARG A 202 -25.25 -21.14 2.30
C ARG A 202 -23.81 -21.55 2.66
N LEU A 203 -22.93 -21.69 1.66
CA LEU A 203 -21.52 -22.05 1.83
C LEU A 203 -20.64 -20.89 2.36
N GLN A 204 -21.24 -19.73 2.66
CA GLN A 204 -20.50 -18.54 3.10
C GLN A 204 -19.57 -18.81 4.29
N ALA A 205 -19.99 -19.62 5.27
CA ALA A 205 -19.19 -19.95 6.45
C ALA A 205 -18.06 -20.97 6.19
N TYR A 206 -18.07 -21.65 5.04
CA TYR A 206 -16.96 -22.49 4.57
C TYR A 206 -15.96 -21.65 3.77
N VAL A 207 -16.46 -20.79 2.87
CA VAL A 207 -15.63 -19.87 2.08
C VAL A 207 -14.93 -18.85 2.99
N ALA A 208 -15.63 -18.33 4.01
CA ALA A 208 -15.06 -17.46 5.03
C ALA A 208 -13.91 -18.13 5.77
N ARG A 209 -14.05 -19.40 6.20
CA ARG A 209 -12.96 -20.20 6.80
C ARG A 209 -11.79 -20.34 5.84
N ALA A 210 -12.00 -20.89 4.64
CA ALA A 210 -10.91 -21.10 3.68
C ALA A 210 -10.09 -19.82 3.35
N ILE A 211 -10.72 -18.64 3.35
CA ILE A 211 -10.03 -17.35 3.19
C ILE A 211 -9.37 -16.90 4.50
N SER A 212 -10.05 -17.06 5.64
CA SER A 212 -9.54 -16.76 6.99
C SER A 212 -8.27 -17.55 7.31
N ASP A 213 -8.29 -18.85 7.02
CA ASP A 213 -7.21 -19.81 7.26
C ASP A 213 -5.98 -19.45 6.41
N TYR A 214 -6.19 -19.21 5.10
CA TYR A 214 -5.14 -18.81 4.15
C TYR A 214 -4.52 -17.45 4.48
N LEU A 215 -5.33 -16.41 4.74
CA LEU A 215 -4.79 -15.11 5.12
C LEU A 215 -4.05 -15.17 6.46
N THR A 216 -4.48 -16.04 7.38
CA THR A 216 -3.78 -16.25 8.66
C THR A 216 -2.45 -16.98 8.47
N SER A 217 -2.36 -17.98 7.57
CA SER A 217 -1.10 -18.68 7.29
C SER A 217 -0.07 -17.80 6.59
N GLU A 218 -0.47 -16.99 5.61
CA GLU A 218 0.45 -16.14 4.85
C GLU A 218 0.90 -14.88 5.62
N THR A 219 0.04 -14.30 6.47
CA THR A 219 0.35 -13.01 7.14
C THR A 219 0.78 -13.14 8.60
N GLY A 220 0.51 -14.27 9.26
CA GLY A 220 0.65 -14.41 10.71
C GLY A 220 -0.33 -13.55 11.54
N VAL A 221 -1.28 -12.86 10.89
CA VAL A 221 -2.35 -12.09 11.52
C VAL A 221 -3.65 -12.88 11.42
N THR A 222 -4.33 -13.07 12.55
CA THR A 222 -5.60 -13.82 12.59
C THR A 222 -6.72 -12.94 12.06
N ILE A 223 -7.20 -13.23 10.84
CA ILE A 223 -8.24 -12.46 10.14
C ILE A 223 -9.49 -13.34 10.04
N ILE A 224 -10.51 -13.04 10.85
CA ILE A 224 -11.78 -13.79 10.93
C ILE A 224 -12.88 -13.00 10.23
N PHE A 225 -13.61 -13.63 9.33
CA PHE A 225 -14.78 -13.07 8.64
C PHE A 225 -16.05 -13.62 9.30
N GLU A 226 -16.84 -12.75 9.94
CA GLU A 226 -17.97 -13.19 10.77
C GLU A 226 -19.14 -13.73 9.94
N SER A 227 -19.69 -12.91 9.01
CA SER A 227 -21.07 -13.12 8.54
C SER A 227 -21.32 -13.00 7.02
N ALA A 228 -20.63 -12.14 6.26
CA ALA A 228 -21.00 -11.95 4.84
C ALA A 228 -19.88 -11.50 3.88
N ILE A 229 -19.81 -12.16 2.73
CA ILE A 229 -19.10 -11.71 1.51
C ILE A 229 -20.19 -11.27 0.51
N VAL A 230 -20.39 -9.95 0.37
CA VAL A 230 -21.49 -9.36 -0.39
C VAL A 230 -20.99 -8.79 -1.74
N PRO A 231 -21.54 -9.23 -2.89
CA PRO A 231 -21.18 -8.68 -4.19
C PRO A 231 -21.83 -7.31 -4.45
N LYS A 232 -21.03 -6.25 -4.63
CA LYS A 232 -21.48 -4.89 -4.98
C LYS A 232 -21.39 -4.67 -6.49
N TRP A 233 -22.31 -5.29 -7.22
CA TRP A 233 -22.38 -5.32 -8.69
C TRP A 233 -22.30 -3.94 -9.35
N LYS A 234 -23.02 -2.94 -8.81
CA LYS A 234 -23.06 -1.58 -9.33
C LYS A 234 -21.66 -0.95 -9.43
N ASP A 235 -20.83 -1.21 -8.42
CA ASP A 235 -19.54 -0.56 -8.23
C ASP A 235 -18.37 -1.53 -8.55
N SER A 236 -18.68 -2.71 -9.10
CA SER A 236 -17.76 -3.81 -9.44
C SER A 236 -16.84 -4.28 -8.29
N ARG A 237 -17.33 -4.18 -7.04
CA ARG A 237 -16.58 -4.47 -5.80
C ARG A 237 -17.09 -5.71 -5.07
N ILE A 238 -16.23 -6.29 -4.24
CA ILE A 238 -16.56 -7.37 -3.31
C ILE A 238 -16.46 -6.79 -1.90
N SER A 239 -17.52 -6.92 -1.11
CA SER A 239 -17.65 -6.32 0.22
C SER A 239 -17.57 -7.40 1.30
N PHE A 240 -16.49 -7.40 2.08
CA PHE A 240 -16.42 -8.21 3.30
C PHE A 240 -17.04 -7.42 4.45
N LYS A 241 -17.99 -8.00 5.16
CA LYS A 241 -18.63 -7.38 6.33
C LYS A 241 -18.25 -8.07 7.63
N SER A 242 -18.13 -7.28 8.69
CA SER A 242 -17.75 -7.72 10.04
C SER A 242 -16.46 -8.56 10.00
N VAL A 243 -15.34 -7.88 9.73
CA VAL A 243 -14.02 -8.50 9.69
C VAL A 243 -13.30 -8.20 11.00
N TYR A 244 -12.91 -9.24 11.74
CA TYR A 244 -12.11 -9.12 12.94
C TYR A 244 -10.65 -9.48 12.64
N ILE A 245 -9.74 -8.58 12.98
CA ILE A 245 -8.31 -8.69 12.69
C ILE A 245 -7.57 -8.60 14.03
N THR A 246 -6.99 -9.70 14.48
CA THR A 246 -6.17 -9.73 15.71
C THR A 246 -4.75 -10.22 15.43
N ARG A 247 -3.79 -9.53 16.03
CA ARG A 247 -2.41 -9.97 16.16
C ARG A 247 -2.07 -9.96 17.65
N ARG A 248 -2.14 -11.14 18.28
CA ARG A 248 -1.73 -11.41 19.67
C ARG A 248 -0.82 -12.64 19.71
N PRO A 249 0.12 -12.76 20.66
CA PRO A 249 0.90 -13.98 20.85
C PRO A 249 -0.01 -15.17 21.17
N LYS A 250 0.38 -16.36 20.72
CA LYS A 250 -0.27 -17.63 21.08
C LYS A 250 0.08 -17.99 22.54
N ILE A 251 -0.52 -17.30 23.50
CA ILE A 251 -0.42 -17.66 24.92
C ILE A 251 -1.15 -19.00 25.12
N ASP A 252 -0.49 -19.98 25.74
CA ASP A 252 -1.07 -21.30 26.08
C ASP A 252 -2.50 -21.15 26.61
N ALA A 253 -3.49 -21.72 25.91
CA ALA A 253 -4.89 -21.69 26.37
C ALA A 253 -5.07 -22.33 27.76
N ASN A 254 -4.15 -23.23 28.13
CA ASN A 254 -4.14 -24.06 29.33
C ASN A 254 -3.79 -23.31 30.64
N LYS A 255 -3.76 -21.96 30.66
CA LYS A 255 -3.47 -21.14 31.86
C LYS A 255 -4.43 -19.95 32.06
N GLY A 256 -5.71 -20.24 32.31
CA GLY A 256 -6.62 -19.35 33.05
C GLY A 256 -6.99 -18.01 32.40
N GLY A 257 -6.71 -17.81 31.12
CA GLY A 257 -6.99 -16.57 30.37
C GLY A 257 -8.29 -16.55 29.57
N GLU A 258 -9.11 -17.60 29.66
CA GLU A 258 -10.25 -17.85 28.77
C GLU A 258 -11.28 -16.71 28.73
N SER A 259 -11.56 -16.08 29.87
CA SER A 259 -12.67 -15.11 30.03
C SER A 259 -12.58 -13.87 29.13
N GLY A 260 -11.43 -13.57 28.50
CA GLY A 260 -11.29 -12.50 27.51
C GLY A 260 -11.54 -12.99 26.08
N ARG A 261 -10.74 -13.97 25.63
CA ARG A 261 -10.80 -14.53 24.26
C ARG A 261 -12.12 -15.25 24.00
N VAL A 262 -12.58 -16.09 24.93
CA VAL A 262 -13.80 -16.91 24.75
C VAL A 262 -15.04 -16.04 24.81
N ALA A 263 -15.11 -15.03 25.68
CA ALA A 263 -16.28 -14.17 25.79
C ALA A 263 -16.56 -13.35 24.51
N HIS A 264 -15.53 -12.76 23.91
CA HIS A 264 -15.69 -12.03 22.64
C HIS A 264 -15.87 -12.97 21.44
N ALA A 265 -15.21 -14.13 21.40
CA ALA A 265 -15.39 -15.10 20.32
C ALA A 265 -16.79 -15.76 20.33
N ALA A 266 -17.28 -16.17 21.50
CA ALA A 266 -18.59 -16.79 21.65
C ALA A 266 -19.74 -15.84 21.30
N ALA A 267 -19.57 -14.53 21.52
CA ALA A 267 -20.53 -13.50 21.12
C ALA A 267 -20.72 -13.40 19.60
N LEU A 268 -19.74 -13.87 18.79
CA LEU A 268 -19.78 -13.82 17.32
C LEU A 268 -20.39 -15.09 16.69
N GLY A 269 -20.73 -16.11 17.48
CA GLY A 269 -21.34 -17.36 16.99
C GLY A 269 -20.46 -18.20 16.04
N TYR A 270 -19.21 -17.79 15.83
CA TYR A 270 -18.25 -18.45 14.95
C TYR A 270 -17.49 -19.54 15.72
N ASP A 271 -17.63 -20.79 15.28
CA ASP A 271 -16.85 -21.90 15.83
C ASP A 271 -15.38 -21.79 15.39
N VAL A 272 -14.54 -21.35 16.34
CA VAL A 272 -13.11 -21.06 16.18
C VAL A 272 -12.21 -22.25 16.52
N SER A 273 -12.73 -23.39 17.02
CA SER A 273 -11.85 -24.48 17.50
C SER A 273 -10.90 -24.98 16.42
N ASN A 274 -11.40 -25.07 15.18
CA ASN A 274 -10.71 -25.65 14.04
C ASN A 274 -9.97 -24.59 13.18
N HIS A 275 -9.71 -23.40 13.72
CA HIS A 275 -8.98 -22.34 13.00
C HIS A 275 -7.46 -22.52 13.19
N PRO A 276 -6.59 -22.31 12.18
CA PRO A 276 -5.14 -22.52 12.30
C PRO A 276 -4.44 -21.57 13.29
N ALA A 277 -5.09 -20.48 13.72
CA ALA A 277 -4.62 -19.69 14.86
C ALA A 277 -4.69 -20.47 16.19
N ASN A 278 -5.63 -21.41 16.31
CA ASN A 278 -5.92 -22.18 17.52
C ASN A 278 -5.43 -23.63 17.47
N HIS A 279 -5.22 -24.21 16.28
CA HIS A 279 -4.55 -25.51 16.19
C HIS A 279 -3.13 -25.45 16.76
N THR A 280 -2.94 -26.22 17.83
CA THR A 280 -1.65 -26.65 18.35
C THR A 280 -1.09 -27.76 17.46
N ILE A 281 0.24 -27.91 17.42
CA ILE A 281 0.92 -29.00 16.69
C ILE A 281 1.01 -30.26 17.57
N ASP A 282 0.86 -30.10 18.89
CA ASP A 282 1.13 -31.12 19.91
C ASP A 282 -0.15 -31.84 20.42
N ASP A 283 -1.24 -31.82 19.64
CA ASP A 283 -2.52 -32.47 19.98
C ASP A 283 -2.54 -34.00 19.70
N GLU A 284 -1.39 -34.68 19.70
CA GLU A 284 -1.27 -36.14 19.79
C GLU A 284 0.12 -36.55 20.35
N GLU A 285 0.13 -37.13 21.56
CA GLU A 285 1.24 -37.86 22.22
C GLU A 285 2.66 -37.21 22.32
N ASP A 286 2.98 -36.56 23.46
CA ASP A 286 3.91 -37.09 24.49
C ASP A 286 4.04 -36.08 25.67
N SER A 287 4.96 -36.34 26.59
CA SER A 287 5.05 -35.83 27.95
C SER A 287 6.09 -34.72 28.14
N GLY A 288 5.76 -33.79 29.04
CA GLY A 288 6.75 -33.30 30.01
C GLY A 288 7.80 -32.27 29.56
N SER A 289 7.75 -31.68 28.36
CA SER A 289 8.64 -30.56 27.99
C SER A 289 7.95 -29.19 28.10
N ARG A 290 8.30 -28.42 29.13
CA ARG A 290 7.73 -27.08 29.36
C ARG A 290 8.46 -26.03 28.53
N TYR A 291 8.18 -25.99 27.22
CA TYR A 291 8.55 -24.86 26.37
C TYR A 291 7.74 -23.62 26.74
N ARG A 292 8.19 -22.90 27.78
CA ARG A 292 7.98 -21.45 27.82
C ARG A 292 8.55 -20.90 26.51
N HIS A 293 7.69 -20.32 25.66
CA HIS A 293 8.14 -19.21 24.84
C HIS A 293 8.74 -18.19 25.81
N SER A 294 9.97 -17.72 25.57
CA SER A 294 10.57 -16.78 26.50
C SER A 294 9.80 -15.46 26.42
N ASP A 295 9.83 -14.67 27.49
CA ASP A 295 9.20 -13.33 27.51
C ASP A 295 9.79 -12.37 26.45
N GLU A 296 10.81 -12.83 25.72
CA GLU A 296 11.49 -12.18 24.60
C GLU A 296 10.69 -12.23 23.29
N ASP A 297 9.89 -13.27 23.05
CA ASP A 297 9.10 -13.46 21.81
C ASP A 297 7.91 -12.49 21.69
N ILE A 298 7.61 -11.74 22.76
CA ILE A 298 6.39 -10.90 22.92
C ILE A 298 6.69 -9.40 22.64
N LYS A 299 7.92 -9.06 22.22
CA LYS A 299 8.44 -7.69 22.00
C LYS A 299 7.89 -6.96 20.76
N TRP A 300 6.60 -7.12 20.42
CA TRP A 300 5.99 -6.55 19.22
C TRP A 300 4.57 -6.00 19.46
N SER A 301 4.17 -5.04 18.63
CA SER A 301 2.89 -4.31 18.75
C SER A 301 1.68 -5.21 18.49
N MET A 302 0.88 -5.48 19.53
CA MET A 302 -0.35 -6.26 19.43
C MET A 302 -1.52 -5.37 19.00
N PHE A 303 -2.49 -5.93 18.29
CA PHE A 303 -3.71 -5.20 17.93
C PHE A 303 -4.93 -6.10 17.84
N ASP A 304 -6.08 -5.54 18.18
CA ASP A 304 -7.41 -6.13 18.06
C ASP A 304 -8.32 -5.12 17.37
N LEU A 305 -8.66 -5.36 16.12
CA LEU A 305 -9.40 -4.43 15.26
C LEU A 305 -10.65 -5.10 14.67
N SER A 306 -11.82 -4.56 14.98
CA SER A 306 -13.07 -4.87 14.28
C SER A 306 -13.30 -3.87 13.14
N VAL A 307 -13.69 -4.35 11.97
CA VAL A 307 -13.96 -3.54 10.78
C VAL A 307 -15.37 -3.82 10.25
N ASP A 308 -16.23 -2.81 10.14
CA ASP A 308 -17.60 -2.97 9.64
C ASP A 308 -17.63 -3.45 8.18
N SER A 309 -16.90 -2.78 7.29
CA SER A 309 -16.82 -3.22 5.89
C SER A 309 -15.50 -2.91 5.18
N ILE A 310 -15.08 -3.85 4.34
CA ILE A 310 -13.92 -3.75 3.44
C ILE A 310 -14.41 -4.02 2.01
N ASP A 311 -14.45 -2.98 1.18
CA ASP A 311 -14.81 -3.08 -0.24
C ASP A 311 -13.56 -3.14 -1.11
N VAL A 312 -13.26 -4.30 -1.68
CA VAL A 312 -12.11 -4.50 -2.57
C VAL A 312 -12.50 -4.57 -4.04
N THR A 313 -11.61 -4.08 -4.91
CA THR A 313 -11.48 -4.58 -6.28
C THR A 313 -10.26 -5.49 -6.36
N LEU A 314 -10.27 -6.42 -7.32
CA LEU A 314 -9.24 -7.43 -7.55
C LEU A 314 -8.76 -7.31 -9.01
N SER A 315 -7.54 -7.74 -9.31
CA SER A 315 -7.09 -7.93 -10.70
C SER A 315 -6.01 -9.02 -10.83
N LEU A 316 -6.23 -9.99 -11.71
CA LEU A 316 -5.30 -11.12 -11.89
C LEU A 316 -4.02 -10.71 -12.63
N TRP A 317 -4.11 -9.76 -13.56
CA TRP A 317 -2.93 -9.20 -14.24
C TRP A 317 -1.93 -8.62 -13.23
N ARG A 318 -2.37 -7.72 -12.34
CA ARG A 318 -1.60 -7.19 -11.21
C ARG A 318 -0.92 -8.27 -10.38
N TRP A 319 -1.63 -9.36 -10.10
CA TRP A 319 -1.12 -10.47 -9.31
C TRP A 319 -0.03 -11.26 -10.04
N LEU A 320 -0.18 -11.46 -11.35
CA LEU A 320 0.85 -12.04 -12.22
C LEU A 320 2.06 -11.10 -12.40
N ASP A 321 1.83 -9.78 -12.38
CA ASP A 321 2.87 -8.74 -12.33
C ASP A 321 3.56 -8.62 -10.96
N GLY A 322 3.17 -9.43 -9.97
CA GLY A 322 3.76 -9.48 -8.63
C GLY A 322 3.27 -8.41 -7.64
N LYS A 323 2.38 -7.50 -8.07
CA LYS A 323 1.89 -6.32 -7.31
C LYS A 323 0.74 -6.62 -6.32
N GLY A 324 0.53 -7.90 -5.99
CA GLY A 324 -0.60 -8.39 -5.18
C GLY A 324 -1.92 -8.56 -5.98
N LEU A 325 -2.97 -9.05 -5.33
CA LEU A 325 -4.27 -9.32 -5.98
C LEU A 325 -5.29 -8.18 -5.85
N VAL A 326 -5.22 -7.40 -4.77
CA VAL A 326 -6.14 -6.28 -4.50
C VAL A 326 -5.68 -5.05 -5.28
N LYS A 327 -6.61 -4.39 -5.99
CA LYS A 327 -6.33 -3.18 -6.77
C LYS A 327 -6.68 -1.92 -5.98
N ASP A 328 -7.96 -1.78 -5.64
CA ASP A 328 -8.52 -0.67 -4.87
C ASP A 328 -9.16 -1.20 -3.59
N ALA A 329 -9.10 -0.43 -2.51
CA ALA A 329 -9.73 -0.76 -1.23
C ALA A 329 -10.45 0.45 -0.61
N VAL A 330 -11.67 0.23 -0.14
CA VAL A 330 -12.38 1.16 0.78
C VAL A 330 -12.56 0.43 2.10
N VAL A 331 -12.00 0.98 3.18
CA VAL A 331 -12.13 0.42 4.53
C VAL A 331 -13.00 1.35 5.36
N LYS A 332 -14.08 0.83 5.95
CA LYS A 332 -15.07 1.61 6.70
C LYS A 332 -15.25 1.05 8.11
N GLY A 333 -15.31 1.94 9.11
CA GLY A 333 -15.68 1.58 10.48
C GLY A 333 -14.63 0.71 11.17
N VAL A 334 -13.36 1.15 11.17
CA VAL A 334 -12.25 0.44 11.85
C VAL A 334 -12.21 0.85 13.31
N ARG A 335 -12.63 -0.04 14.21
CA ARG A 335 -12.68 0.21 15.66
C ARG A 335 -11.81 -0.80 16.40
N GLY A 336 -11.02 -0.36 17.39
CA GLY A 336 -10.25 -1.31 18.20
C GLY A 336 -9.13 -0.73 19.06
N VAL A 337 -8.17 -1.60 19.36
CA VAL A 337 -7.03 -1.35 20.26
C VAL A 337 -5.71 -1.69 19.56
N LEU A 338 -4.71 -0.83 19.77
CA LEU A 338 -3.30 -1.06 19.46
C LEU A 338 -2.51 -1.02 20.78
N ASP A 339 -2.00 -2.16 21.25
CA ASP A 339 -1.19 -2.25 22.46
C ASP A 339 0.29 -2.45 22.10
N ARG A 340 1.11 -1.43 22.37
CA ARG A 340 2.57 -1.43 22.17
C ARG A 340 3.34 -1.59 23.49
N ARG A 341 2.68 -1.83 24.64
CA ARG A 341 3.34 -1.82 25.96
C ARG A 341 4.45 -2.87 26.11
N SER A 342 4.40 -3.95 25.35
CA SER A 342 5.45 -4.99 25.32
C SER A 342 6.64 -4.66 24.41
N VAL A 343 6.56 -3.59 23.61
CA VAL A 343 7.66 -3.16 22.73
C VAL A 343 8.75 -2.51 23.59
N SER A 344 9.92 -3.15 23.61
CA SER A 344 11.13 -2.66 24.27
C SER A 344 12.21 -2.38 23.21
N TRP A 345 12.78 -1.18 23.22
CA TRP A 345 13.92 -0.82 22.37
C TRP A 345 15.24 -1.03 23.12
N SER A 346 16.28 -1.48 22.42
CA SER A 346 17.68 -1.38 22.87
C SER A 346 18.26 -0.01 22.50
N PRO A 347 19.22 0.54 23.26
CA PRO A 347 19.78 1.87 22.98
C PRO A 347 20.59 1.93 21.68
N ASP A 348 21.37 0.88 21.37
CA ASP A 348 22.35 0.87 20.27
C ASP A 348 21.75 0.58 18.88
N LEU A 349 20.53 1.08 18.60
CA LEU A 349 19.67 0.58 17.53
C LEU A 349 19.50 1.56 16.36
N ASP A 350 20.16 1.30 15.24
CA ASP A 350 20.05 2.11 14.00
C ASP A 350 18.64 2.03 13.38
N PRO A 351 17.89 3.14 13.26
CA PRO A 351 16.58 3.16 12.63
C PRO A 351 16.57 2.72 11.16
N ALA A 352 17.67 2.92 10.42
CA ALA A 352 17.74 2.53 9.01
C ALA A 352 17.72 1.00 8.82
N SER A 353 18.19 0.24 9.82
CA SER A 353 18.17 -1.24 9.79
C SER A 353 16.76 -1.87 9.89
N PHE A 354 15.74 -1.08 10.23
CA PHE A 354 14.35 -1.52 10.37
C PHE A 354 13.48 -1.28 9.13
N ARG A 355 14.07 -0.77 8.04
CA ARG A 355 13.35 -0.56 6.77
C ARG A 355 12.97 -1.90 6.13
N HIS A 356 11.77 -1.94 5.57
CA HIS A 356 11.27 -3.09 4.83
C HIS A 356 12.05 -3.30 3.54
N ILE A 357 12.37 -4.56 3.25
CA ILE A 357 13.06 -4.99 2.03
C ILE A 357 12.00 -5.54 1.08
N ALA A 358 11.90 -4.99 -0.12
CA ALA A 358 10.89 -5.37 -1.11
C ALA A 358 10.90 -6.89 -1.40
N GLN A 359 9.74 -7.52 -1.25
CA GLN A 359 9.54 -8.95 -1.46
C GLN A 359 8.45 -9.21 -2.52
N PRO A 360 8.62 -10.21 -3.40
CA PRO A 360 7.57 -10.61 -4.34
C PRO A 360 6.28 -10.99 -3.60
N GLY A 361 5.15 -10.36 -3.96
CA GLY A 361 3.88 -10.52 -3.25
C GLY A 361 3.57 -9.39 -2.24
N ASP A 362 4.49 -8.44 -2.04
CA ASP A 362 4.17 -7.16 -1.40
C ASP A 362 3.01 -6.45 -2.11
N PHE A 363 2.09 -5.86 -1.34
CA PHE A 363 0.94 -5.19 -1.91
C PHE A 363 1.30 -3.81 -2.48
N GLU A 364 0.79 -3.55 -3.68
CA GLU A 364 0.68 -2.22 -4.26
C GLU A 364 -0.80 -1.95 -4.53
N LEU A 365 -1.38 -0.96 -3.84
CA LEU A 365 -2.75 -0.49 -4.07
C LEU A 365 -2.72 0.74 -4.98
N GLU A 366 -3.65 0.82 -5.94
CA GLU A 366 -3.83 2.01 -6.79
C GLU A 366 -4.67 3.07 -6.09
N SER A 367 -5.63 2.65 -5.26
CA SER A 367 -6.48 3.54 -4.47
C SER A 367 -6.82 2.90 -3.12
N LEU A 368 -6.34 3.49 -2.03
CA LEU A 368 -6.82 3.23 -0.67
C LEU A 368 -7.61 4.44 -0.14
N THR A 369 -8.80 4.15 0.36
CA THR A 369 -9.65 5.11 1.07
C THR A 369 -10.07 4.54 2.42
N LEU A 370 -10.03 5.37 3.46
CA LEU A 370 -10.40 5.00 4.84
C LEU A 370 -11.50 5.93 5.35
N GLU A 371 -12.53 5.37 5.96
CA GLU A 371 -13.64 6.10 6.60
C GLU A 371 -13.89 5.59 8.01
N ASP A 372 -14.12 6.50 8.97
CA ASP A 372 -14.40 6.17 10.38
C ASP A 372 -13.43 5.14 11.02
N VAL A 373 -12.16 5.52 11.09
CA VAL A 373 -11.16 4.82 11.92
C VAL A 373 -11.18 5.44 13.33
N LEU A 374 -11.22 4.61 14.37
CA LEU A 374 -11.02 5.01 15.77
C LEU A 374 -10.31 3.88 16.53
N ILE A 375 -9.05 4.11 16.89
CA ILE A 375 -8.17 3.16 17.57
C ILE A 375 -7.73 3.76 18.91
N THR A 376 -7.82 2.99 19.98
CA THR A 376 -7.19 3.33 21.27
C THR A 376 -5.76 2.80 21.27
N VAL A 377 -4.78 3.69 21.43
CA VAL A 377 -3.36 3.35 21.44
C VAL A 377 -2.85 3.31 22.88
N TYR A 378 -2.13 2.25 23.21
CA TYR A 378 -1.33 2.15 24.42
C TYR A 378 0.16 2.11 24.04
N GLN A 379 0.88 3.15 24.42
CA GLN A 379 2.34 3.28 24.23
C GLN A 379 3.08 2.66 25.44
N PRO A 380 4.31 2.11 25.29
CA PRO A 380 5.14 1.67 26.42
C PRO A 380 5.57 2.84 27.33
N GLY A 381 6.35 2.52 28.37
CA GLY A 381 6.82 3.52 29.35
C GLY A 381 5.75 4.01 30.34
N GLY A 382 4.58 3.37 30.39
CA GLY A 382 3.47 3.78 31.27
C GLY A 382 2.73 5.03 30.81
N PHE A 383 2.90 5.44 29.55
CA PHE A 383 2.19 6.57 28.95
C PHE A 383 0.66 6.39 28.98
N ARG A 384 -0.10 7.49 29.00
CA ARG A 384 -1.56 7.43 29.07
C ARG A 384 -2.15 6.71 27.82
N PRO A 385 -3.28 6.01 27.96
CA PRO A 385 -4.09 5.63 26.80
C PRO A 385 -4.54 6.89 26.05
N TYR A 386 -4.50 6.88 24.72
CA TYR A 386 -5.03 7.97 23.90
C TYR A 386 -5.76 7.43 22.66
N THR A 387 -6.69 8.22 22.13
CA THR A 387 -7.45 7.87 20.93
C THR A 387 -6.83 8.51 19.69
N PHE A 388 -6.66 7.71 18.64
CA PHE A 388 -6.36 8.18 17.29
C PHE A 388 -7.54 7.84 16.38
N SER A 389 -8.05 8.82 15.63
CA SER A 389 -9.13 8.62 14.69
C SER A 389 -8.88 9.32 13.36
N ILE A 390 -9.41 8.72 12.29
CA ILE A 390 -9.43 9.28 10.94
C ILE A 390 -10.89 9.32 10.51
N PHE A 391 -11.42 10.52 10.27
CA PHE A 391 -12.79 10.70 9.79
C PHE A 391 -12.86 10.30 8.31
N ARG A 392 -11.88 10.76 7.52
CA ARG A 392 -11.63 10.32 6.14
C ARG A 392 -10.14 10.42 5.81
N ALA A 393 -9.59 9.39 5.17
CA ALA A 393 -8.33 9.47 4.43
C ALA A 393 -8.57 9.09 2.96
N ASP A 394 -8.04 9.90 2.06
CA ASP A 394 -7.94 9.62 0.64
C ASP A 394 -6.44 9.53 0.31
N VAL A 395 -5.92 8.30 0.38
CA VAL A 395 -4.47 8.04 0.32
C VAL A 395 -4.00 8.03 -1.13
N GLY A 396 -4.85 7.59 -2.06
CA GLY A 396 -4.46 7.30 -3.43
C GLY A 396 -3.64 6.00 -3.49
N MET A 397 -2.53 6.02 -4.21
CA MET A 397 -1.61 4.88 -4.29
C MET A 397 -1.02 4.55 -2.92
N LEU A 398 -0.89 3.26 -2.57
CA LEU A 398 -0.17 2.81 -1.38
C LEU A 398 0.62 1.53 -1.66
N ARG A 399 1.94 1.64 -1.68
CA ARG A 399 2.88 0.53 -1.79
C ARG A 399 3.39 0.13 -0.41
N LYS A 400 3.46 -1.16 -0.11
CA LYS A 400 4.08 -1.66 1.14
C LYS A 400 5.55 -1.22 1.28
N GLN A 401 6.28 -1.07 0.18
CA GLN A 401 7.67 -0.60 0.20
C GLN A 401 7.81 0.91 0.49
N TRP A 402 6.89 1.74 0.00
CA TRP A 402 6.95 3.21 0.11
C TRP A 402 5.90 3.76 1.08
N LEU A 403 5.54 2.97 2.10
CA LEU A 403 4.33 3.16 2.91
C LEU A 403 4.24 4.57 3.53
N PHE A 404 5.30 5.04 4.18
CA PHE A 404 5.32 6.37 4.81
C PHE A 404 5.30 7.50 3.77
N TYR A 405 6.06 7.36 2.67
CA TYR A 405 6.08 8.32 1.56
C TYR A 405 4.72 8.49 0.90
N ASP A 406 4.07 7.38 0.56
CA ASP A 406 2.74 7.36 -0.08
C ASP A 406 1.68 7.99 0.85
N PHE A 407 1.75 7.74 2.17
CA PHE A 407 0.92 8.44 3.16
C PHE A 407 1.15 9.96 3.18
N LEU A 408 2.39 10.44 3.06
CA LEU A 408 2.70 11.87 2.99
C LEU A 408 2.29 12.52 1.65
N LYS A 409 2.34 11.78 0.53
CA LYS A 409 1.95 12.21 -0.84
C LYS A 409 0.43 12.13 -1.10
N SER A 410 -0.35 11.67 -0.11
CA SER A 410 -1.80 11.50 -0.17
C SER A 410 -2.59 12.76 -0.59
N GLU A 411 -3.84 12.56 -1.04
CA GLU A 411 -4.70 13.65 -1.54
C GLU A 411 -5.20 14.52 -0.38
N GLY A 412 -5.70 13.86 0.66
CA GLY A 412 -6.13 14.50 1.90
C GLY A 412 -6.53 13.53 2.99
N ILE A 413 -6.15 13.84 4.23
CA ILE A 413 -6.49 13.09 5.44
C ILE A 413 -7.02 14.09 6.47
N VAL A 414 -8.14 13.77 7.13
CA VAL A 414 -8.66 14.57 8.25
C VAL A 414 -9.00 13.64 9.41
N GLY A 415 -8.48 13.96 10.59
CA GLY A 415 -8.60 13.12 11.78
C GLY A 415 -8.32 13.85 13.08
N GLN A 416 -8.21 13.08 14.15
CA GLN A 416 -8.00 13.56 15.52
C GLN A 416 -6.98 12.67 16.23
N PHE A 417 -6.04 13.27 16.95
CA PHE A 417 -4.96 12.61 17.68
C PHE A 417 -4.96 13.14 19.11
N ASP A 418 -5.27 12.30 20.10
CA ASP A 418 -5.43 12.70 21.52
C ASP A 418 -6.30 13.97 21.70
N ASN A 419 -7.48 13.95 21.09
CA ASN A 419 -8.44 15.05 20.98
C ASN A 419 -8.00 16.28 20.15
N CYS A 420 -6.75 16.37 19.68
CA CYS A 420 -6.25 17.43 18.81
C CYS A 420 -6.59 17.18 17.34
N LEU A 421 -7.12 18.17 16.63
CA LEU A 421 -7.46 18.03 15.21
C LEU A 421 -6.20 18.06 14.34
N PHE A 422 -6.11 17.17 13.35
CA PHE A 422 -5.08 17.22 12.31
C PHE A 422 -5.67 17.13 10.90
N SER A 423 -4.96 17.71 9.94
CA SER A 423 -5.22 17.50 8.52
C SER A 423 -3.95 17.44 7.68
N LEU A 424 -3.95 16.55 6.70
CA LEU A 424 -3.04 16.54 5.56
C LEU A 424 -3.86 16.92 4.33
N HIS A 425 -3.36 17.82 3.49
CA HIS A 425 -4.03 18.20 2.24
C HIS A 425 -3.03 18.77 1.24
N ARG A 426 -3.28 18.55 -0.05
CA ARG A 426 -2.59 19.32 -1.10
C ARG A 426 -3.17 20.75 -1.10
N PRO A 427 -2.33 21.80 -0.95
CA PRO A 427 -2.82 23.17 -0.87
C PRO A 427 -3.52 23.56 -2.18
N GLN A 428 -4.65 24.25 -2.08
CA GLN A 428 -5.40 24.70 -3.25
C GLN A 428 -4.81 26.03 -3.75
N SER A 429 -4.21 26.04 -4.94
CA SER A 429 -3.64 27.23 -5.57
C SER A 429 -4.74 28.23 -5.93
N ILE A 430 -4.98 29.23 -5.06
CA ILE A 430 -6.08 30.18 -5.23
C ILE A 430 -5.69 31.38 -6.10
N GLY A 431 -5.54 31.13 -7.41
CA GLY A 431 -5.34 32.17 -8.44
C GLY A 431 -4.18 31.91 -9.41
N ARG A 432 -3.22 31.09 -9.00
CA ARG A 432 -2.34 30.32 -9.91
C ARG A 432 -2.97 28.92 -10.08
N THR A 433 -2.63 28.20 -11.14
CA THR A 433 -2.89 26.74 -11.18
C THR A 433 -1.78 26.02 -10.41
N ASN A 434 -2.07 24.84 -9.84
CA ASN A 434 -1.03 24.01 -9.21
C ASN A 434 0.12 23.71 -10.19
N GLU A 435 -0.19 23.58 -11.48
CA GLU A 435 0.81 23.48 -12.54
C GLU A 435 1.78 24.66 -12.60
N GLN A 436 1.37 25.87 -12.23
CA GLN A 436 2.21 27.07 -12.33
C GLN A 436 3.15 27.20 -11.13
N ASP A 437 2.70 26.80 -9.93
CA ASP A 437 3.60 26.60 -8.78
C ASP A 437 4.57 25.42 -9.01
N ALA A 438 4.14 24.39 -9.74
CA ALA A 438 5.00 23.28 -10.18
C ALA A 438 5.91 23.63 -11.39
N LYS A 439 5.62 24.68 -12.18
CA LYS A 439 6.50 25.17 -13.27
C LYS A 439 7.57 26.13 -12.75
N ASP A 440 7.26 26.91 -11.72
CA ASP A 440 8.18 27.91 -11.16
C ASP A 440 9.18 27.33 -10.13
N GLY A 441 9.07 26.04 -9.79
CA GLY A 441 10.06 25.31 -8.99
C GLY A 441 10.02 23.80 -9.28
N GLY A 442 11.16 23.12 -9.18
CA GLY A 442 11.39 21.74 -9.65
C GLY A 442 10.65 20.59 -8.93
N TRP A 443 9.50 20.87 -8.30
CA TRP A 443 8.72 19.96 -7.46
C TRP A 443 7.49 19.44 -8.24
N SER A 444 7.02 18.21 -7.97
CA SER A 444 5.80 17.67 -8.61
C SER A 444 4.52 18.05 -7.87
N THR A 445 4.59 18.07 -6.54
CA THR A 445 3.43 18.18 -5.65
C THR A 445 3.90 18.69 -4.30
N MET A 446 3.03 19.45 -3.65
CA MET A 446 3.19 19.88 -2.27
C MET A 446 2.06 19.27 -1.44
N SER A 447 2.36 18.82 -0.22
CA SER A 447 1.33 18.49 0.77
C SER A 447 1.60 19.27 2.06
N ARG A 448 0.52 19.74 2.69
CA ARG A 448 0.55 20.47 3.97
C ARG A 448 -0.05 19.59 5.04
N PHE A 449 0.78 19.10 5.94
CA PHE A 449 0.36 18.53 7.21
C PHE A 449 0.22 19.66 8.25
N ARG A 450 -0.88 19.64 9.00
CA ARG A 450 -1.12 20.55 10.13
C ARG A 450 -1.74 19.79 11.29
N ILE A 451 -1.25 20.05 12.50
CA ILE A 451 -1.85 19.55 13.73
C ILE A 451 -1.79 20.65 14.80
N ASP A 452 -2.94 20.93 15.42
CA ASP A 452 -3.10 22.05 16.36
C ASP A 452 -3.26 21.54 17.80
N GLY A 453 -2.32 21.93 18.68
CA GLY A 453 -2.44 21.81 20.13
C GLY A 453 -2.10 20.47 20.78
N VAL A 454 -1.29 19.64 20.13
CA VAL A 454 -0.73 18.38 20.68
C VAL A 454 -0.07 18.65 22.03
N ASN A 455 -0.33 17.82 23.03
CA ASN A 455 0.41 17.88 24.30
C ASN A 455 1.87 17.42 24.07
N ILE A 456 2.84 18.12 24.66
CA ILE A 456 4.27 17.87 24.39
C ILE A 456 4.74 16.48 24.81
N ASP A 457 4.01 15.86 25.74
CA ASP A 457 4.28 14.51 26.26
C ASP A 457 4.32 13.43 25.17
N HIS A 458 3.53 13.57 24.10
CA HIS A 458 3.63 12.69 22.91
C HIS A 458 4.98 12.77 22.22
N LEU A 459 5.58 13.96 22.13
CA LEU A 459 6.90 14.11 21.51
C LEU A 459 8.01 13.58 22.42
N GLN A 460 7.90 13.82 23.74
CA GLN A 460 8.82 13.22 24.71
C GLN A 460 8.76 11.69 24.70
N ALA A 461 7.59 11.10 24.42
CA ALA A 461 7.40 9.65 24.31
C ALA A 461 7.66 9.06 22.89
N MET A 462 8.13 9.89 21.95
CA MET A 462 8.45 9.50 20.56
C MET A 462 9.88 9.89 20.12
N THR A 463 10.54 10.80 20.85
CA THR A 463 11.95 11.15 20.62
C THR A 463 12.82 10.25 21.49
N THR A 464 14.02 9.92 21.03
CA THR A 464 15.12 9.43 21.87
C THR A 464 15.34 10.38 23.07
N GLU A 465 15.92 9.92 24.17
CA GLU A 465 16.02 10.72 25.42
C GLU A 465 16.86 12.02 25.30
N GLU A 466 17.54 12.21 24.16
CA GLU A 466 18.41 13.35 23.87
C GLU A 466 17.70 14.53 23.16
N GLY A 467 18.36 15.70 23.16
CA GLY A 467 17.89 16.89 22.43
C GLY A 467 16.89 17.79 23.17
N PRO A 468 16.52 18.94 22.58
CA PRO A 468 15.81 20.03 23.26
C PRO A 468 14.33 19.72 23.54
N ILE A 469 13.75 18.73 22.85
CA ILE A 469 12.36 18.30 23.00
C ILE A 469 12.19 17.49 24.29
N SER A 470 13.17 16.62 24.60
CA SER A 470 13.25 15.86 25.87
C SER A 470 13.16 16.78 27.10
N TRP A 471 13.77 17.97 27.04
CA TRP A 471 13.83 18.94 28.14
C TRP A 471 12.48 19.61 28.49
N ILE A 472 11.42 19.42 27.68
CA ILE A 472 10.16 20.18 27.79
C ILE A 472 9.12 19.45 28.66
N SER A 473 9.29 19.55 29.98
CA SER A 473 8.43 18.89 30.99
C SER A 473 6.91 19.12 30.88
N SER A 474 6.45 20.21 30.26
CA SER A 474 5.03 20.40 29.90
C SER A 474 4.84 21.52 28.87
N GLY A 475 3.78 21.43 28.08
CA GLY A 475 3.38 22.45 27.11
C GLY A 475 2.51 21.87 26.00
N LYS A 476 2.20 22.69 25.00
CA LYS A 476 1.51 22.26 23.77
C LYS A 476 2.28 22.67 22.52
N LEU A 477 2.14 21.93 21.44
CA LEU A 477 2.67 22.25 20.12
C LEU A 477 1.53 22.39 19.11
N ASP A 478 1.56 23.44 18.29
CA ASP A 478 1.00 23.38 16.93
C ASP A 478 2.15 23.15 15.95
N ALA A 479 1.96 22.29 14.95
CA ALA A 479 2.95 22.06 13.90
C ALA A 479 2.31 22.20 12.52
N VAL A 480 2.98 22.92 11.62
CA VAL A 480 2.68 22.94 10.18
C VAL A 480 3.92 22.49 9.42
N LEU A 481 3.78 21.41 8.66
CA LEU A 481 4.83 20.82 7.84
C LEU A 481 4.40 20.94 6.38
N ASP A 482 5.15 21.75 5.63
CA ASP A 482 5.00 21.98 4.20
C ASP A 482 6.00 21.10 3.46
N ILE A 483 5.51 19.97 2.94
CA ILE A 483 6.30 18.90 2.31
C ILE A 483 6.27 19.10 0.80
N LYS A 484 7.44 19.18 0.16
CA LYS A 484 7.61 19.30 -1.30
C LYS A 484 8.21 18.01 -1.85
N PHE A 485 7.54 17.40 -2.82
CA PHE A 485 7.93 16.13 -3.43
C PHE A 485 8.69 16.34 -4.75
N PRO A 486 9.74 15.53 -5.00
CA PRO A 486 10.48 15.55 -6.27
C PRO A 486 9.59 15.16 -7.46
N ARG A 487 10.02 15.44 -8.70
CA ARG A 487 9.30 15.03 -9.92
C ARG A 487 9.65 13.60 -10.32
N ASP A 488 8.62 12.77 -10.51
CA ASP A 488 8.77 11.41 -11.02
C ASP A 488 9.19 11.48 -12.51
N PRO A 489 10.40 11.04 -12.91
CA PRO A 489 10.98 11.35 -14.22
C PRO A 489 10.22 10.75 -15.41
N ASP A 490 9.57 9.60 -15.21
CA ASP A 490 8.84 8.87 -16.25
C ASP A 490 7.51 9.53 -16.64
N ALA A 491 6.94 10.39 -15.77
CA ALA A 491 5.65 11.04 -16.03
C ALA A 491 5.77 12.25 -16.98
N ASP A 492 6.92 12.95 -16.93
CA ASP A 492 7.05 14.34 -17.37
C ASP A 492 8.01 14.55 -18.54
N ALA A 493 8.36 13.51 -19.30
CA ALA A 493 9.26 13.59 -20.46
C ALA A 493 8.85 14.60 -21.56
N LEU A 494 7.58 15.05 -21.57
CA LEU A 494 7.09 16.16 -22.41
C LEU A 494 7.23 17.55 -21.76
N ASN A 495 7.20 17.63 -20.43
CA ASN A 495 7.26 18.89 -19.67
C ASN A 495 8.70 19.36 -19.42
N VAL A 496 9.69 18.45 -19.44
CA VAL A 496 11.13 18.75 -19.32
C VAL A 496 11.61 19.78 -20.38
N PHE A 497 11.01 19.82 -21.57
CA PHE A 497 11.34 20.80 -22.61
C PHE A 497 10.89 22.25 -22.29
N ILE A 498 10.01 22.45 -21.31
CA ILE A 498 9.48 23.77 -20.93
C ILE A 498 10.29 24.37 -19.77
N ASP A 499 10.75 23.52 -18.85
CA ASP A 499 11.55 23.87 -17.66
C ASP A 499 12.84 24.65 -18.03
N ALA A 500 13.47 24.28 -19.15
CA ALA A 500 14.68 24.88 -19.69
C ALA A 500 14.54 26.35 -20.14
N LEU A 501 13.34 26.94 -20.11
CA LEU A 501 13.09 28.35 -20.43
C LEU A 501 12.80 29.20 -19.17
N ALA A 502 12.49 28.59 -18.03
CA ALA A 502 12.07 29.29 -16.80
C ALA A 502 13.24 29.86 -15.97
N THR A 503 14.47 29.43 -16.24
CA THR A 503 15.67 29.55 -15.36
C THR A 503 16.25 30.96 -15.18
N THR A 504 15.47 32.03 -15.38
CA THR A 504 15.95 33.43 -15.32
C THR A 504 15.07 34.40 -14.50
N ALA A 505 14.07 33.91 -13.75
CA ALA A 505 13.17 34.78 -12.98
C ALA A 505 12.91 34.32 -11.53
N VAL A 506 12.81 35.31 -10.63
CA VAL A 506 12.31 35.23 -9.24
C VAL A 506 13.11 34.37 -8.25
N ALA A 507 14.28 34.88 -7.87
CA ALA A 507 14.70 34.78 -6.47
C ALA A 507 13.86 35.73 -5.59
N ALA A 508 13.78 35.44 -4.29
CA ALA A 508 13.19 36.30 -3.24
C ALA A 508 11.66 36.52 -3.25
N VAL A 509 10.89 35.43 -3.17
CA VAL A 509 9.64 35.41 -2.38
C VAL A 509 9.85 34.51 -1.17
N THR A 510 9.92 35.07 0.03
CA THR A 510 9.84 34.27 1.27
C THR A 510 8.42 33.76 1.42
N GLU A 511 8.18 32.51 1.03
CA GLU A 511 6.86 31.88 1.07
C GLU A 511 6.23 31.99 2.47
N ARG A 512 5.16 32.80 2.53
CA ARG A 512 4.25 32.91 3.66
C ARG A 512 3.31 31.72 3.63
N ILE A 513 3.28 30.91 4.68
CA ILE A 513 2.33 29.80 4.83
C ILE A 513 0.90 30.39 4.93
N PRO A 514 0.02 30.24 3.91
CA PRO A 514 -1.32 30.81 3.97
C PRO A 514 -2.17 30.09 5.02
N GLY A 515 -2.99 30.84 5.77
CA GLY A 515 -3.86 30.30 6.81
C GLY A 515 -3.26 30.23 8.22
N GLN A 516 -2.02 30.69 8.42
CA GLN A 516 -1.47 30.97 9.75
C GLN A 516 -1.71 32.45 10.15
N ARG A 517 -1.86 32.70 11.46
CA ARG A 517 -1.83 34.07 12.01
C ARG A 517 -0.38 34.60 12.00
N GLU A 518 -0.21 35.83 11.56
CA GLU A 518 1.06 36.56 11.62
C GLU A 518 1.57 36.63 13.07
N LEU A 519 2.89 36.47 13.23
CA LEU A 519 3.56 36.50 14.53
C LEU A 519 4.11 37.91 14.79
N ALA A 520 3.93 38.42 16.01
CA ALA A 520 4.43 39.74 16.42
C ALA A 520 5.98 39.81 16.53
N LYS A 521 6.66 38.67 16.36
CA LYS A 521 8.12 38.52 16.23
C LYS A 521 8.38 37.48 15.12
N PRO A 522 9.49 37.58 14.35
CA PRO A 522 9.85 36.51 13.43
C PRO A 522 10.08 35.17 14.18
N PRO A 523 9.86 34.02 13.52
CA PRO A 523 10.16 32.71 14.10
C PRO A 523 11.66 32.55 14.35
N LEU A 524 12.02 31.69 15.30
CA LEU A 524 13.40 31.28 15.52
C LEU A 524 13.84 30.40 14.36
N SER A 525 14.75 30.90 13.52
CA SER A 525 15.31 30.18 12.38
C SER A 525 16.80 30.50 12.24
N VAL A 526 17.62 29.49 12.00
CA VAL A 526 19.04 29.69 11.68
C VAL A 526 19.16 30.29 10.28
N PRO A 527 20.03 31.29 10.05
CA PRO A 527 20.35 31.74 8.70
C PRO A 527 20.93 30.59 7.87
N GLN A 528 20.29 30.25 6.75
CA GLN A 528 20.80 29.23 5.84
C GLN A 528 22.12 29.72 5.22
N LYS A 529 23.13 28.84 5.16
CA LYS A 529 24.35 29.15 4.42
C LYS A 529 24.07 29.05 2.92
N HIS A 530 24.03 30.19 2.24
CA HIS A 530 24.05 30.24 0.78
C HIS A 530 25.33 29.53 0.28
N GLY A 531 25.17 28.33 -0.29
CA GLY A 531 26.29 27.49 -0.76
C GLY A 531 26.08 25.98 -0.62
N GLU A 532 25.19 25.51 0.25
CA GLU A 532 24.95 24.06 0.44
C GLU A 532 23.91 23.50 -0.56
N VAL A 533 24.39 23.32 -1.81
CA VAL A 533 23.87 22.40 -2.87
C VAL A 533 22.53 22.75 -3.55
N GLU A 534 22.51 23.80 -4.37
CA GLU A 534 21.49 24.02 -5.42
C GLU A 534 21.62 23.03 -6.62
N GLY A 535 22.69 22.23 -6.68
CA GLY A 535 23.06 21.48 -7.89
C GLY A 535 22.36 20.12 -8.10
N GLN A 536 21.69 19.56 -7.09
CA GLN A 536 21.02 18.26 -7.16
C GLN A 536 19.84 18.20 -6.18
N GLU A 537 18.71 18.85 -6.50
CA GLU A 537 17.47 18.77 -5.72
C GLU A 537 16.48 17.71 -6.24
N GLN A 538 16.72 17.13 -7.42
CA GLN A 538 15.74 16.31 -8.17
C GLN A 538 15.24 15.05 -7.45
N ASP A 539 16.04 14.45 -6.56
CA ASP A 539 15.70 13.21 -5.84
C ASP A 539 15.55 13.41 -4.31
N LYS A 540 15.22 14.64 -3.87
CA LYS A 540 15.12 15.00 -2.44
C LYS A 540 13.71 15.41 -2.06
N ILE A 541 13.32 15.15 -0.82
CA ILE A 541 12.13 15.72 -0.19
C ILE A 541 12.58 16.92 0.66
N VAL A 542 11.95 18.06 0.43
CA VAL A 542 12.16 19.28 1.23
C VAL A 542 10.95 19.46 2.13
N ILE A 543 11.20 19.62 3.43
CA ILE A 543 10.18 19.81 4.45
C ILE A 543 10.44 21.15 5.14
N ASP A 544 9.60 22.15 4.86
CA ASP A 544 9.57 23.42 5.60
C ASP A 544 8.64 23.28 6.81
N ILE A 545 9.16 23.53 8.01
CA ILE A 545 8.48 23.22 9.27
C ILE A 545 8.33 24.50 10.10
N ASP A 546 7.11 24.82 10.50
CA ASP A 546 6.81 25.85 11.52
C ASP A 546 6.22 25.18 12.76
N LEU A 547 6.99 25.18 13.86
CA LEU A 547 6.63 24.64 15.16
C LEU A 547 6.27 25.79 16.11
N ARG A 548 5.06 25.79 16.67
CA ARG A 548 4.56 26.82 17.59
C ARG A 548 4.33 26.21 18.96
N PHE A 549 5.33 26.31 19.82
CA PHE A 549 5.24 25.86 21.19
C PHE A 549 4.47 26.87 22.05
N ARG A 550 3.51 26.41 22.87
CA ARG A 550 2.69 27.22 23.78
C ARG A 550 2.76 26.69 25.21
N ASP A 551 2.60 27.60 26.17
CA ASP A 551 2.56 27.35 27.61
C ASP A 551 3.69 26.42 28.11
N LEU A 552 4.90 26.65 27.60
CA LEU A 552 6.06 25.81 27.86
C LEU A 552 6.58 25.90 29.29
N LYS A 553 7.03 24.76 29.79
CA LYS A 553 7.85 24.60 30.98
C LYS A 553 9.00 23.64 30.67
N ALA A 554 10.22 24.14 30.68
CA ALA A 554 11.42 23.35 30.44
C ALA A 554 12.17 23.07 31.75
N ALA A 555 12.81 21.91 31.85
CA ALA A 555 13.72 21.53 32.94
C ALA A 555 15.09 21.20 32.36
N VAL A 556 16.15 21.35 33.17
CA VAL A 556 17.48 20.83 32.80
C VAL A 556 17.44 19.31 33.01
N PRO A 557 17.86 18.48 32.04
CA PRO A 557 17.89 17.02 32.20
C PRO A 557 18.83 16.62 33.34
N ILE A 558 18.53 15.49 33.99
CA ILE A 558 19.39 14.91 35.02
C ILE A 558 20.47 14.10 34.30
N TRP A 559 21.73 14.47 34.47
CA TRP A 559 22.86 13.91 33.71
C TRP A 559 23.10 12.41 34.00
N THR A 560 23.02 11.60 32.95
CA THR A 560 23.94 10.47 32.74
C THR A 560 25.15 10.95 31.92
N ASN A 561 26.25 10.19 31.89
CA ASN A 561 27.53 10.66 31.34
C ASN A 561 27.64 10.57 29.80
N GLU A 562 26.65 10.02 29.11
CA GLU A 562 26.72 9.67 27.67
C GLU A 562 26.47 10.85 26.71
N LEU A 563 25.90 11.96 27.19
CA LEU A 563 25.41 13.07 26.35
C LEU A 563 26.50 13.72 25.48
N SER A 564 26.53 13.36 24.19
CA SER A 564 27.56 13.80 23.24
C SER A 564 27.00 14.32 21.91
N TYR A 565 26.56 15.59 21.90
CA TYR A 565 27.12 16.61 21.00
C TYR A 565 26.75 18.04 21.43
N SER A 566 27.57 19.04 21.04
CA SER A 566 27.21 20.48 21.01
C SER A 566 26.86 21.23 22.32
N SER A 567 27.39 20.76 23.46
CA SER A 567 27.65 21.52 24.71
C SER A 567 26.58 21.60 25.82
N ASN A 568 26.96 21.08 27.00
CA ASN A 568 26.35 21.36 28.30
C ASN A 568 26.23 22.86 28.65
N ALA A 569 27.02 23.71 28.00
CA ALA A 569 27.06 25.15 28.23
C ALA A 569 25.78 25.89 27.76
N LEU A 570 25.13 25.41 26.69
CA LEU A 570 23.95 26.06 26.13
C LEU A 570 22.62 25.55 26.71
N ILE A 571 22.60 24.34 27.31
CA ILE A 571 21.39 23.74 27.90
C ILE A 571 20.73 24.68 28.93
N ARG A 572 21.48 25.19 29.91
CA ARG A 572 20.93 26.07 30.95
C ARG A 572 20.42 27.41 30.38
N PRO A 573 21.18 28.13 29.52
CA PRO A 573 20.65 29.28 28.77
C PRO A 573 19.39 29.01 27.95
N ILE A 574 19.29 27.87 27.26
CA ILE A 574 18.11 27.50 26.45
C ILE A 574 16.90 27.23 27.35
N VAL A 575 17.04 26.42 28.39
CA VAL A 575 15.96 26.15 29.37
C VAL A 575 15.51 27.44 30.07
N ALA A 576 16.43 28.34 30.40
CA ALA A 576 16.10 29.66 30.96
C ALA A 576 15.32 30.54 29.96
N PHE A 577 15.75 30.57 28.69
CA PHE A 577 15.05 31.30 27.62
C PHE A 577 13.63 30.76 27.37
N MET A 578 13.46 29.43 27.37
CA MET A 578 12.16 28.79 27.18
C MET A 578 11.19 29.14 28.30
N ASN A 579 11.62 29.01 29.56
CA ASN A 579 10.81 29.37 30.72
C ASN A 579 10.48 30.87 30.78
N ALA A 580 11.39 31.73 30.32
CA ALA A 580 11.14 33.18 30.23
C ALA A 580 10.13 33.56 29.13
N ASN A 581 10.03 32.77 28.05
CA ASN A 581 9.15 33.03 26.89
C ASN A 581 7.99 32.03 26.79
N ARG A 582 7.56 31.48 27.93
CA ARG A 582 6.61 30.35 28.04
C ARG A 582 5.33 30.43 27.18
N THR A 583 4.81 31.62 26.90
CA THR A 583 3.49 31.80 26.27
C THR A 583 3.43 31.34 24.81
N LEU A 584 4.46 31.65 24.02
CA LEU A 584 4.54 31.29 22.60
C LEU A 584 6.00 31.37 22.12
N ILE A 585 6.54 30.26 21.64
CA ILE A 585 7.83 30.20 20.94
C ILE A 585 7.62 29.60 19.55
N PRO A 586 7.65 30.42 18.49
CA PRO A 586 7.65 29.95 17.11
C PRO A 586 9.07 29.59 16.65
N VAL A 587 9.26 28.41 16.08
CA VAL A 587 10.53 27.90 15.54
C VAL A 587 10.29 27.46 14.10
N ARG A 588 11.00 28.04 13.13
CA ARG A 588 10.93 27.66 11.71
C ARG A 588 12.23 27.02 11.28
N CYS A 589 12.17 25.76 10.85
CA CYS A 589 13.31 25.02 10.32
C CYS A 589 12.98 24.41 8.95
N ARG A 590 14.04 24.04 8.21
CA ARG A 590 13.95 23.29 6.96
C ARG A 590 14.77 22.01 7.13
N VAL A 591 14.17 20.89 6.76
CA VAL A 591 14.85 19.60 6.62
C VAL A 591 14.85 19.23 5.14
N VAL A 592 15.96 18.67 4.66
CA VAL A 592 16.11 18.15 3.30
C VAL A 592 16.66 16.74 3.42
N LYS A 593 15.99 15.77 2.80
CA LYS A 593 16.28 14.34 2.95
C LYS A 593 16.12 13.65 1.58
N GLY A 594 17.04 12.79 1.19
CA GLY A 594 16.93 12.07 -0.09
C GLY A 594 15.84 10.99 -0.07
N LEU A 595 15.32 10.63 -1.26
CA LEU A 595 14.30 9.59 -1.42
C LEU A 595 14.75 8.22 -0.86
N GLU A 596 16.04 7.93 -0.85
CA GLU A 596 16.64 6.71 -0.29
C GLU A 596 16.42 6.52 1.23
N HIS A 597 16.04 7.59 1.93
CA HIS A 597 15.61 7.50 3.33
C HIS A 597 14.14 7.07 3.50
N PHE A 598 13.34 7.17 2.43
CA PHE A 598 11.92 6.83 2.44
C PHE A 598 11.62 5.44 1.86
N ASP A 599 12.50 4.92 0.99
CA ASP A 599 12.41 3.54 0.50
C ASP A 599 12.50 2.54 1.67
N GLY A 600 11.49 1.68 1.79
CA GLY A 600 11.33 0.74 2.90
C GLY A 600 10.83 1.36 4.22
N SER A 601 10.62 2.67 4.30
CA SER A 601 10.15 3.33 5.54
C SER A 601 8.64 3.17 5.76
N TRP A 602 8.26 2.75 6.97
CA TRP A 602 6.85 2.58 7.38
C TRP A 602 6.39 3.66 8.35
N THR A 603 7.30 4.26 9.10
CA THR A 603 7.03 5.36 10.02
C THR A 603 8.07 6.47 9.85
N MET A 604 7.89 7.55 10.62
CA MET A 604 8.84 8.65 10.70
C MET A 604 10.18 8.24 11.34
N TRP A 605 10.23 7.12 12.08
CA TRP A 605 11.44 6.65 12.78
C TRP A 605 12.48 6.08 11.82
N GLU A 606 12.11 5.16 10.91
CA GLU A 606 13.10 4.48 10.05
C GLU A 606 13.76 5.43 9.02
N THR A 607 13.16 6.60 8.79
CA THR A 607 13.74 7.69 7.98
C THR A 607 14.84 8.49 8.71
N GLY A 608 14.85 8.49 10.04
CA GLY A 608 15.64 9.40 10.90
C GLY A 608 15.15 10.85 10.93
N LEU A 609 13.94 11.13 10.44
CA LEU A 609 13.40 12.50 10.32
C LEU A 609 13.10 13.15 11.68
N MET A 610 12.78 12.37 12.72
CA MET A 610 12.60 12.90 14.08
C MET A 610 13.88 13.54 14.62
N ASP A 611 15.03 12.87 14.44
CA ASP A 611 16.31 13.33 14.95
C ASP A 611 16.81 14.56 14.17
N ASP A 612 16.65 14.58 12.84
CA ASP A 612 16.91 15.78 12.02
C ASP A 612 16.13 16.99 12.54
N ILE A 613 14.85 16.82 12.86
CA ILE A 613 13.99 17.89 13.38
C ILE A 613 14.47 18.31 14.78
N ALA A 614 14.78 17.38 15.67
CA ALA A 614 15.31 17.69 17.00
C ALA A 614 16.62 18.50 16.93
N ILE A 615 17.52 18.15 16.00
CA ILE A 615 18.76 18.88 15.71
C ILE A 615 18.48 20.27 15.15
N LYS A 616 17.62 20.43 14.13
CA LYS A 616 17.31 21.76 13.58
C LYS A 616 16.57 22.67 14.56
N VAL A 617 15.75 22.09 15.44
CA VAL A 617 15.13 22.82 16.57
C VAL A 617 16.19 23.25 17.58
N TYR A 618 17.17 22.39 17.89
CA TYR A 618 18.30 22.74 18.75
C TYR A 618 19.12 23.90 18.17
N ASP A 619 19.51 23.81 16.89
CA ASP A 619 20.30 24.85 16.23
C ASP A 619 19.57 26.22 16.26
N ALA A 620 18.25 26.23 16.06
CA ALA A 620 17.44 27.45 16.12
C ALA A 620 17.40 28.07 17.54
N PHE A 621 17.25 27.25 18.59
CA PHE A 621 17.35 27.70 19.98
C PHE A 621 18.77 28.18 20.33
N ALA A 622 19.80 27.42 19.96
CA ALA A 622 21.21 27.74 20.21
C ALA A 622 21.62 29.05 19.52
N TYR A 623 21.24 29.24 18.26
CA TYR A 623 21.48 30.48 17.51
C TYR A 623 20.81 31.69 18.18
N HIS A 624 19.51 31.60 18.50
CA HIS A 624 18.80 32.71 19.13
C HIS A 624 19.37 33.05 20.52
N VAL A 625 19.67 32.05 21.34
CA VAL A 625 20.17 32.24 22.70
C VAL A 625 21.62 32.76 22.71
N THR A 626 22.48 32.32 21.79
CA THR A 626 23.83 32.89 21.62
C THR A 626 23.76 34.33 21.12
N GLN A 627 22.90 34.64 20.14
CA GLN A 627 22.71 36.00 19.63
C GLN A 627 22.11 36.96 20.68
N ALA A 628 21.14 36.50 21.48
CA ALA A 628 20.57 37.29 22.57
C ALA A 628 21.59 37.59 23.67
N ASN A 629 22.36 36.57 24.09
CA ASN A 629 23.45 36.75 25.06
C ASN A 629 24.57 37.64 24.52
N PHE A 630 24.94 37.51 23.23
CA PHE A 630 25.90 38.38 22.57
C PHE A 630 25.40 39.83 22.58
N ASN A 631 24.16 40.08 22.18
CA ASN A 631 23.56 41.42 22.18
C ASN A 631 23.50 42.04 23.60
N HIS A 632 23.21 41.26 24.64
CA HIS A 632 23.26 41.74 26.02
C HIS A 632 24.70 42.05 26.46
N ARG A 633 25.65 41.18 26.14
CA ARG A 633 27.09 41.38 26.45
C ARG A 633 27.64 42.59 25.72
N VAL A 634 27.35 42.77 24.42
CA VAL A 634 27.75 43.95 23.64
C VAL A 634 27.18 45.22 24.26
N LYS A 635 25.89 45.28 24.61
CA LYS A 635 25.30 46.46 25.29
C LYS A 635 25.94 46.76 26.65
N THR A 636 26.23 45.72 27.44
CA THR A 636 26.85 45.87 28.77
C THR A 636 28.29 46.34 28.64
N VAL A 637 29.07 45.73 27.74
CA VAL A 637 30.47 46.07 27.47
C VAL A 637 30.59 47.43 26.78
N SER A 638 29.67 47.82 25.89
CA SER A 638 29.68 49.15 25.27
C SER A 638 29.31 50.25 26.26
N LEU A 639 28.37 50.00 27.20
CA LEU A 639 28.06 50.94 28.27
C LEU A 639 29.26 51.10 29.21
N TRP A 640 29.90 50.00 29.61
CA TRP A 640 31.07 50.00 30.49
C TRP A 640 32.30 50.62 29.80
N SER A 641 32.54 50.34 28.52
CA SER A 641 33.64 50.95 27.77
C SER A 641 33.39 52.44 27.49
N LEU A 642 32.14 52.85 27.27
CA LEU A 642 31.77 54.27 27.17
C LEU A 642 31.98 54.99 28.51
N GLN A 643 31.58 54.38 29.63
CA GLN A 643 31.85 54.91 30.97
C GLN A 643 33.36 55.01 31.24
N MET A 644 34.14 53.99 30.89
CA MET A 644 35.60 53.98 31.08
C MET A 644 36.30 55.01 30.20
N THR A 645 35.96 55.11 28.91
CA THR A 645 36.53 56.12 28.00
C THR A 645 36.12 57.54 28.40
N ALA A 646 34.87 57.78 28.80
CA ALA A 646 34.44 59.07 29.34
C ALA A 646 35.23 59.43 30.62
N SER A 647 35.43 58.48 31.53
CA SER A 647 36.22 58.69 32.75
C SER A 647 37.71 58.96 32.45
N ALA A 648 38.28 58.29 31.44
CA ALA A 648 39.66 58.50 31.01
C ALA A 648 39.84 59.86 30.31
N VAL A 649 38.87 60.29 29.50
CA VAL A 649 38.86 61.63 28.89
C VAL A 649 38.71 62.71 29.95
N LEU A 650 37.84 62.54 30.95
CA LEU A 650 37.70 63.47 32.07
C LEU A 650 38.98 63.52 32.94
N ALA A 651 39.65 62.39 33.15
CA ALA A 651 40.94 62.33 33.85
C ALA A 651 42.07 63.01 33.05
N ALA A 652 42.11 62.81 31.73
CA ALA A 652 43.07 63.49 30.85
C ALA A 652 42.84 65.01 30.80
N LEU A 653 41.58 65.45 30.65
CA LEU A 653 41.21 66.87 30.72
C LEU A 653 41.57 67.47 32.07
N ARG A 654 41.29 66.77 33.18
CA ARG A 654 41.70 67.19 34.52
C ARG A 654 43.22 67.35 34.61
N ASN A 655 44.00 66.37 34.17
CA ASN A 655 45.47 66.45 34.21
C ASN A 655 46.05 67.58 33.35
N VAL A 656 45.32 68.08 32.35
CA VAL A 656 45.69 69.24 31.52
C VAL A 656 45.20 70.57 32.12
N VAL A 657 44.07 70.58 32.84
CA VAL A 657 43.52 71.78 33.51
C VAL A 657 44.18 72.03 34.87
N ASP A 658 44.53 70.98 35.63
CA ASP A 658 45.16 71.08 36.95
C ASP A 658 46.43 71.97 36.94
N PRO A 659 47.41 71.87 36.01
CA PRO A 659 48.56 72.79 35.98
C PRO A 659 48.19 74.25 35.68
N VAL A 660 47.14 74.51 34.89
CA VAL A 660 46.63 75.88 34.66
C VAL A 660 45.94 76.39 35.92
N SER A 661 45.19 75.53 36.63
CA SER A 661 44.54 75.89 37.89
C SER A 661 45.54 76.20 39.00
N VAL A 662 46.69 75.49 39.04
CA VAL A 662 47.79 75.78 39.96
C VAL A 662 48.43 77.13 39.61
N GLN A 663 48.78 77.39 38.35
CA GLN A 663 49.34 78.68 37.94
C GLN A 663 48.40 79.87 38.23
N VAL A 664 47.08 79.71 38.00
CA VAL A 664 46.09 80.75 38.34
C VAL A 664 45.98 80.90 39.86
N ARG A 665 46.03 79.81 40.63
CA ARG A 665 45.97 79.85 42.10
C ARG A 665 47.21 80.48 42.72
N ASP A 666 48.39 80.19 42.20
CA ASP A 666 49.65 80.82 42.61
C ASP A 666 49.61 82.32 42.29
N LEU A 667 49.16 82.72 41.09
CA LEU A 667 48.94 84.13 40.74
C LEU A 667 47.94 84.85 41.66
N TYR A 668 46.87 84.16 42.11
CA TYR A 668 45.93 84.71 43.09
C TYR A 668 46.53 84.79 44.50
N GLN A 669 47.40 83.86 44.89
CA GLN A 669 48.08 83.87 46.19
C GLN A 669 49.20 84.92 46.22
N ASP A 670 49.95 85.12 45.13
CA ASP A 670 50.91 86.21 44.96
C ASP A 670 50.21 87.58 44.94
N ALA A 671 49.06 87.71 44.26
CA ALA A 671 48.25 88.93 44.29
C ALA A 671 47.70 89.24 45.70
N ALA A 672 47.30 88.20 46.45
CA ALA A 672 46.88 88.36 47.84
C ALA A 672 48.05 88.75 48.76
N LEU A 673 49.25 88.19 48.57
CA LEU A 673 50.45 88.57 49.32
C LEU A 673 50.92 89.99 48.97
N ALA A 674 50.81 90.40 47.72
CA ALA A 674 51.09 91.77 47.29
C ALA A 674 50.15 92.80 47.94
N LEU A 675 48.89 92.44 48.19
CA LEU A 675 47.93 93.27 48.94
C LEU A 675 48.20 93.33 50.46
N VAL A 676 48.98 92.40 51.02
CA VAL A 676 49.37 92.39 52.45
C VAL A 676 50.62 93.25 52.71
N LEU A 677 51.40 93.59 51.68
CA LEU A 677 52.66 94.35 51.80
C LEU A 677 52.54 95.82 51.38
N SER A 678 51.57 96.54 51.95
CA SER A 678 51.54 98.02 51.92
C SER A 678 50.99 98.58 53.24
N PRO A 679 51.65 99.56 53.89
CA PRO A 679 51.30 99.98 55.25
C PRO A 679 50.23 101.09 55.30
N GLY A 680 49.11 100.88 56.00
CA GLY A 680 48.12 101.96 56.20
C GLY A 680 46.83 101.65 56.98
N ILE A 681 46.88 101.70 58.31
CA ILE A 681 45.82 102.17 59.24
C ILE A 681 44.44 101.46 59.24
N GLY A 682 44.14 100.73 60.32
CA GLY A 682 42.81 100.48 60.91
C GLY A 682 41.83 99.56 60.15
N GLU A 683 40.79 98.99 60.75
CA GLU A 683 40.45 98.69 62.17
C GLU A 683 39.30 97.66 62.17
N ALA A 684 39.06 96.97 63.31
CA ALA A 684 37.76 96.40 63.72
C ALA A 684 37.10 95.19 63.00
N VAL A 685 37.02 94.07 63.76
CA VAL A 685 35.77 93.34 64.14
C VAL A 685 35.13 92.26 63.23
N SER A 686 34.94 91.06 63.82
CA SER A 686 33.97 89.98 63.49
C SER A 686 34.12 89.22 62.15
N ALA A 687 33.56 88.02 61.93
CA ALA A 687 33.16 86.87 62.76
C ALA A 687 32.91 85.66 61.81
N PRO A 688 32.90 84.38 62.27
CA PRO A 688 32.85 83.22 61.37
C PRO A 688 31.42 82.77 61.00
N ILE A 689 31.29 82.02 59.90
CA ILE A 689 30.26 80.98 59.70
C ILE A 689 30.76 79.94 58.67
N SER A 690 30.29 78.71 58.79
CA SER A 690 30.68 77.53 58.01
C SER A 690 29.65 77.11 56.96
N SER A 691 30.12 76.55 55.84
CA SER A 691 29.44 75.48 55.09
C SER A 691 30.45 74.68 54.29
#